data_AF-A0A948XX85-F1
#
_entry.id   AF-A0A948XX85-F1
#
_cell.length_a   1.000
_cell.length_b   1.000
_cell.length_c   1.000
_cell.angle_alpha   90.00
_cell.angle_beta   90.00
_cell.angle_gamma   90.00
#
_symmetry.space_group_name_H-M   'P 1'
#
loop_
_entity.id
_entity.type
_entity.pdbx_description
1 polymer ?
#
loop_
_entity_poly.entity_id
_entity_poly.type
_entity_poly.pdbx_seq_one_letter_code
_entity_poly.pdbx_strand_id
1 'polypeptide(L)'
;MGNTDQAGGDARQRGHYNWRFEIIVACLGLGGAAILIAVDDLQNADVLEGAAQWGGIIGTLLLAYLVTGIILVQRSWETTPKNHDPGTEEQPRYRAAFAWLVGYLAVLAWAAFGHDTAVNAFPWDFALAGNPQHQMLFGALLAAGFIPLLFGFHLVAVEATENTGRKNYLSDPDEEVSWLTLTLTFGVCLLVGIGAWAAGQRLFTMSDNFGLMAVGAVVASFLLFIVAANILGFREPRQTGDAPRKAAAGGMTQSASEMVVALDAALVRLVAPLSGATLPGTVSGKIAIVCVLLPLSALGFALPAPVGLFPIGFAILLILSIGRRWSWVEDDREKALRLQTTRSDKFRIGFNNDMRDEALLGYAFLFVLVPLGLRQIQLHFEFFAPHQLAAARAAASSASIIDWLNFFGGELAKGVPIVDWFDIYDIQQERPFEPKDASGRHVIFASRLMIDIVIIAALLQAIGIMQRNKGQENLFKSGQVDFFDPFMEKKILSAAYQKPKQAGDAPLTMKWLKFFEAHRDKSRDLDRGDFYYNPRRLNELSADFAETRSTSDHRIKAVVDWLSEDLVVGSISERLEKIVELYSDLQEREGCEDPDAQSLRRRIERFIDDLIFDFREMPSDKLTQAAFKRLSQLLFVIEKDRGLDVQRNRAFWMLGDKAELNAARVLAGRIIDGAQAAGVMSVAEDEVQSWYVKRQGRQIDRTAALEQLVGIFVASEPATADDQEAYARLLKDASKKRLSVADQKRLAQLRRKGAGTKMTAAELDTFKRLYSSVAGIVIKS
;
A
#
# COMPACT_ATOMS: atom_id res chain seq x y z
N MET A 1 -43.83 -2.11 -16.08
CA MET A 1 -43.35 -0.72 -16.29
C MET A 1 -43.91 0.13 -15.17
N GLY A 2 -43.11 0.44 -14.15
CA GLY A 2 -43.55 1.20 -12.99
C GLY A 2 -42.48 1.26 -11.91
N ASN A 3 -42.02 2.49 -11.63
CA ASN A 3 -41.35 3.00 -10.42
C ASN A 3 -40.27 2.15 -9.74
N THR A 4 -39.02 2.37 -10.15
CA THR A 4 -37.83 2.22 -9.28
C THR A 4 -36.76 3.20 -9.75
N ASP A 5 -36.85 4.49 -9.38
CA ASP A 5 -35.76 5.46 -9.68
C ASP A 5 -35.78 6.74 -8.82
N GLN A 6 -36.05 6.64 -7.52
CA GLN A 6 -36.03 7.83 -6.63
C GLN A 6 -35.12 7.76 -5.40
N ALA A 7 -34.31 6.70 -5.23
CA ALA A 7 -33.39 6.61 -4.08
C ALA A 7 -31.95 7.09 -4.36
N GLY A 8 -31.65 7.64 -5.54
CA GLY A 8 -30.29 8.07 -5.94
C GLY A 8 -30.06 9.59 -6.01
N GLY A 9 -31.06 10.42 -5.66
CA GLY A 9 -31.06 11.87 -5.95
C GLY A 9 -30.26 12.74 -4.98
N ASP A 10 -30.18 12.39 -3.70
CA ASP A 10 -29.73 13.34 -2.67
C ASP A 10 -28.20 13.49 -2.55
N ALA A 11 -27.40 12.62 -3.17
CA ALA A 11 -25.94 12.78 -3.17
C ALA A 11 -25.43 13.75 -4.26
N ARG A 12 -26.25 14.11 -5.26
CA ARG A 12 -25.84 14.96 -6.41
C ARG A 12 -26.20 16.44 -6.29
N GLN A 13 -26.93 16.85 -5.25
CA GLN A 13 -27.29 18.25 -4.98
C GLN A 13 -26.44 18.92 -3.88
N ARG A 14 -25.20 18.46 -3.63
CA ARG A 14 -24.22 19.38 -3.01
C ARG A 14 -23.88 20.43 -4.05
N GLY A 15 -24.45 21.62 -3.87
CA GLY A 15 -24.27 22.76 -4.76
C GLY A 15 -22.81 22.90 -5.17
N HIS A 16 -22.58 23.23 -6.43
CA HIS A 16 -21.28 23.64 -6.94
C HIS A 16 -20.84 24.92 -6.21
N TYR A 17 -20.41 24.77 -4.96
CA TYR A 17 -19.79 25.81 -4.17
C TYR A 17 -18.54 26.23 -4.92
N ASN A 18 -18.48 27.48 -5.37
CA ASN A 18 -17.47 27.92 -6.33
C ASN A 18 -16.16 28.28 -5.61
N TRP A 19 -15.55 27.30 -4.97
CA TRP A 19 -14.31 27.39 -4.15
C TRP A 19 -13.09 27.94 -4.92
N ARG A 20 -13.14 27.97 -6.26
CA ARG A 20 -12.16 28.71 -7.08
C ARG A 20 -12.14 30.19 -6.70
N PHE A 21 -13.31 30.73 -6.37
CA PHE A 21 -13.47 32.10 -5.87
C PHE A 21 -12.80 32.27 -4.51
N GLU A 22 -12.95 31.35 -3.56
CA GLU A 22 -12.33 31.47 -2.23
C GLU A 22 -10.81 31.36 -2.25
N ILE A 23 -10.23 30.48 -3.09
CA ILE A 23 -8.76 30.41 -3.25
C ILE A 23 -8.24 31.68 -3.92
N ILE A 24 -8.94 32.16 -4.95
CA ILE A 24 -8.59 33.43 -5.59
C ILE A 24 -8.72 34.58 -4.59
N VAL A 25 -9.76 34.61 -3.76
CA VAL A 25 -9.98 35.64 -2.73
C VAL A 25 -8.96 35.54 -1.60
N ALA A 26 -8.55 34.35 -1.18
CA ALA A 26 -7.50 34.16 -0.18
C ALA A 26 -6.12 34.57 -0.74
N CYS A 27 -5.80 34.17 -1.96
CA CYS A 27 -4.55 34.55 -2.64
C CYS A 27 -4.52 36.06 -2.97
N LEU A 28 -5.64 36.64 -3.41
CA LEU A 28 -5.76 38.09 -3.65
C LEU A 28 -5.82 38.88 -2.34
N GLY A 29 -6.40 38.33 -1.27
CA GLY A 29 -6.44 38.96 0.05
C GLY A 29 -5.07 39.00 0.70
N LEU A 30 -4.32 37.89 0.64
CA LEU A 30 -2.96 37.80 1.20
C LEU A 30 -1.93 38.47 0.29
N GLY A 31 -2.05 38.34 -1.03
CA GLY A 31 -1.25 39.07 -2.00
C GLY A 31 -1.53 40.57 -1.96
N GLY A 32 -2.80 40.95 -1.81
CA GLY A 32 -3.23 42.34 -1.60
C GLY A 32 -2.73 42.91 -0.28
N ALA A 33 -2.72 42.14 0.80
CA ALA A 33 -2.11 42.56 2.08
C ALA A 33 -0.59 42.74 1.93
N ALA A 34 0.11 41.83 1.26
CA ALA A 34 1.55 41.96 1.00
C ALA A 34 1.87 43.16 0.10
N ILE A 35 1.05 43.42 -0.93
CA ILE A 35 1.18 44.59 -1.80
C ILE A 35 0.82 45.87 -1.05
N LEU A 36 -0.21 45.89 -0.20
CA LEU A 36 -0.57 47.05 0.61
C LEU A 36 0.54 47.40 1.61
N ILE A 37 1.15 46.39 2.24
CA ILE A 37 2.34 46.57 3.08
C ILE A 37 3.51 47.13 2.24
N ALA A 38 3.73 46.63 1.02
CA ALA A 38 4.78 47.14 0.14
C ALA A 38 4.50 48.55 -0.45
N VAL A 39 3.23 48.92 -0.63
CA VAL A 39 2.79 50.20 -1.22
C VAL A 39 2.73 51.32 -0.17
N ASP A 40 2.26 51.04 1.05
CA ASP A 40 2.35 51.96 2.21
C ASP A 40 3.81 52.36 2.50
N ASP A 41 4.73 51.48 2.11
CA ASP A 41 6.16 51.57 2.37
C ASP A 41 6.97 52.23 1.23
N LEU A 42 6.60 52.01 -0.03
CA LEU A 42 7.12 52.79 -1.18
C LEU A 42 6.86 54.31 -1.05
N GLN A 43 5.92 54.70 -0.20
CA GLN A 43 5.62 56.11 0.12
C GLN A 43 6.52 56.68 1.24
N ASN A 44 7.25 55.84 1.98
CA ASN A 44 8.13 56.22 3.10
C ASN A 44 9.53 55.61 2.94
N ALA A 45 10.32 56.13 2.00
CA ALA A 45 11.61 55.58 1.57
C ALA A 45 12.71 55.46 2.66
N ASP A 46 12.51 56.05 3.85
CA ASP A 46 13.50 56.08 4.94
C ASP A 46 13.33 54.95 5.99
N VAL A 47 12.37 54.02 5.82
CA VAL A 47 11.93 53.13 6.93
C VAL A 47 12.41 51.66 6.80
N LEU A 48 12.95 51.22 5.67
CA LEU A 48 13.33 49.81 5.45
C LEU A 48 14.69 49.39 6.04
N GLU A 49 14.97 49.73 7.30
CA GLU A 49 16.10 49.15 8.04
C GLU A 49 15.68 48.07 9.04
N GLY A 50 14.38 47.85 9.25
CA GLY A 50 13.87 46.92 10.26
C GLY A 50 13.69 45.48 9.79
N ALA A 51 14.50 44.54 10.29
CA ALA A 51 14.32 43.09 10.11
C ALA A 51 12.90 42.57 10.46
N ALA A 52 12.14 43.30 11.29
CA ALA A 52 10.78 42.96 11.71
C ALA A 52 9.72 43.10 10.59
N GLN A 53 9.83 44.12 9.73
CA GLN A 53 8.87 44.37 8.65
C GLN A 53 9.05 43.36 7.51
N TRP A 54 10.30 43.04 7.16
CA TRP A 54 10.65 41.98 6.23
C TRP A 54 10.21 40.59 6.72
N GLY A 55 10.38 40.31 8.01
CA GLY A 55 9.83 39.12 8.64
C GLY A 55 8.30 39.02 8.48
N GLY A 56 7.60 40.16 8.53
CA GLY A 56 6.15 40.25 8.30
C GLY A 56 5.74 39.87 6.87
N ILE A 57 6.42 40.41 5.86
CA ILE A 57 6.12 40.10 4.44
C ILE A 57 6.40 38.63 4.13
N ILE A 58 7.59 38.14 4.50
CA ILE A 58 7.99 36.74 4.27
C ILE A 58 7.06 35.79 5.04
N GLY A 59 6.74 36.11 6.30
CA GLY A 59 5.81 35.35 7.12
C GLY A 59 4.41 35.29 6.50
N THR A 60 3.92 36.41 5.94
CA THR A 60 2.60 36.46 5.29
C THR A 60 2.56 35.65 4.00
N LEU A 61 3.58 35.75 3.15
CA LEU A 61 3.70 34.96 1.94
C LEU A 61 3.84 33.46 2.23
N LEU A 62 4.61 33.11 3.27
CA LEU A 62 4.75 31.72 3.73
C LEU A 62 3.42 31.19 4.26
N LEU A 63 2.71 31.97 5.07
CA LEU A 63 1.40 31.61 5.59
C LEU A 63 0.40 31.40 4.43
N ALA A 64 0.40 32.29 3.43
CA ALA A 64 -0.40 32.12 2.23
C ALA A 64 -0.07 30.82 1.49
N TYR A 65 1.21 30.54 1.28
CA TYR A 65 1.67 29.28 0.68
C TYR A 65 1.15 28.05 1.45
N LEU A 66 1.29 28.05 2.78
CA LEU A 66 0.87 26.95 3.64
C LEU A 66 -0.64 26.73 3.60
N VAL A 67 -1.42 27.81 3.75
CA VAL A 67 -2.88 27.75 3.72
C VAL A 67 -3.38 27.25 2.36
N THR A 68 -2.89 27.82 1.26
CA THR A 68 -3.28 27.38 -0.09
C THR A 68 -2.87 25.92 -0.33
N GLY A 69 -1.67 25.53 0.09
CA GLY A 69 -1.21 24.14 -0.03
C GLY A 69 -2.09 23.16 0.74
N ILE A 70 -2.44 23.48 1.99
CA ILE A 70 -3.30 22.64 2.84
C ILE A 70 -4.69 22.49 2.21
N ILE A 71 -5.27 23.59 1.68
CA ILE A 71 -6.57 23.56 0.99
C ILE A 71 -6.49 22.65 -0.26
N LEU A 72 -5.43 22.76 -1.07
CA LEU A 72 -5.24 21.91 -2.25
C LEU A 72 -5.16 20.43 -1.88
N VAL A 73 -4.46 20.12 -0.79
CA VAL A 73 -4.32 18.76 -0.25
C VAL A 73 -5.65 18.25 0.28
N GLN A 74 -6.33 18.99 1.14
CA GLN A 74 -7.62 18.60 1.70
C GLN A 74 -8.66 18.33 0.60
N ARG A 75 -8.71 19.18 -0.43
CA ARG A 75 -9.62 19.00 -1.56
C ARG A 75 -9.30 17.75 -2.37
N SER A 76 -8.03 17.49 -2.63
CA SER A 76 -7.62 16.27 -3.33
C SER A 76 -7.94 15.03 -2.48
N TRP A 77 -7.83 15.13 -1.15
CA TRP A 77 -8.20 14.05 -0.24
C TRP A 77 -9.70 13.77 -0.24
N GLU A 78 -10.55 14.79 -0.10
CA GLU A 78 -12.02 14.67 -0.11
C GLU A 78 -12.58 14.10 -1.42
N THR A 79 -11.88 14.32 -2.53
CA THR A 79 -12.26 13.80 -3.86
C THR A 79 -11.65 12.44 -4.18
N THR A 80 -10.79 11.91 -3.31
CA THR A 80 -10.21 10.58 -3.49
C THR A 80 -11.27 9.53 -3.11
N PRO A 81 -11.57 8.57 -4.01
CA PRO A 81 -12.44 7.45 -3.66
C PRO A 81 -11.81 6.69 -2.51
N LYS A 82 -12.52 6.56 -1.39
CA LYS A 82 -12.04 5.77 -0.25
C LYS A 82 -12.41 4.31 -0.46
N ASN A 83 -11.41 3.46 -0.62
CA ASN A 83 -11.52 2.02 -0.59
C ASN A 83 -11.23 1.49 0.83
N HIS A 84 -12.24 0.92 1.48
CA HIS A 84 -12.11 0.30 2.80
C HIS A 84 -11.54 -1.13 2.73
N ASP A 85 -10.80 -1.45 1.68
CA ASP A 85 -10.13 -2.75 1.59
C ASP A 85 -8.98 -2.83 2.61
N PRO A 86 -8.87 -3.95 3.34
CA PRO A 86 -7.88 -4.08 4.39
C PRO A 86 -6.46 -4.14 3.80
N GLY A 87 -5.56 -3.32 4.36
CA GLY A 87 -4.13 -3.30 4.02
C GLY A 87 -3.76 -2.53 2.75
N THR A 88 -4.68 -1.74 2.19
CA THR A 88 -4.41 -0.86 1.06
C THR A 88 -4.34 0.60 1.49
N GLU A 89 -3.23 1.28 1.14
CA GLU A 89 -3.13 2.73 1.28
C GLU A 89 -3.83 3.46 0.12
N GLU A 90 -4.58 4.49 0.46
CA GLU A 90 -5.20 5.39 -0.50
C GLU A 90 -4.17 6.18 -1.30
N GLN A 91 -4.49 6.44 -2.56
CA GLN A 91 -3.60 7.19 -3.46
C GLN A 91 -4.25 8.47 -3.96
N PRO A 92 -4.28 9.51 -3.12
CA PRO A 92 -4.73 10.82 -3.56
C PRO A 92 -3.84 11.35 -4.67
N ARG A 93 -4.47 12.02 -5.64
CA ARG A 93 -3.74 12.48 -6.82
C ARG A 93 -2.76 13.60 -6.52
N TYR A 94 -3.00 14.47 -5.53
CA TYR A 94 -2.16 15.61 -5.10
C TYR A 94 -1.42 16.45 -6.17
N ARG A 95 -1.78 16.34 -7.47
CA ARG A 95 -1.01 16.94 -8.58
C ARG A 95 -0.87 18.44 -8.46
N ALA A 96 -1.92 19.12 -8.01
CA ALA A 96 -1.90 20.57 -7.80
C ALA A 96 -0.98 20.96 -6.63
N ALA A 97 -1.00 20.20 -5.52
CA ALA A 97 -0.11 20.44 -4.39
C ALA A 97 1.35 20.17 -4.75
N PHE A 98 1.63 19.17 -5.58
CA PHE A 98 2.97 18.93 -6.13
C PHE A 98 3.43 20.03 -7.08
N ALA A 99 2.58 20.49 -8.01
CA ALA A 99 2.91 21.62 -8.87
C ALA A 99 3.21 22.88 -8.04
N TRP A 100 2.46 23.10 -6.96
CA TRP A 100 2.67 24.18 -6.00
C TRP A 100 4.02 24.06 -5.28
N LEU A 101 4.37 22.87 -4.79
CA LEU A 101 5.69 22.59 -4.20
C LEU A 101 6.82 22.83 -5.21
N VAL A 102 6.71 22.29 -6.43
CA VAL A 102 7.75 22.43 -7.46
C VAL A 102 7.95 23.90 -7.84
N GLY A 103 6.86 24.66 -7.98
CA GLY A 103 6.92 26.10 -8.21
C GLY A 103 7.63 26.83 -7.07
N TYR A 104 7.30 26.49 -5.82
CA TYR A 104 7.95 27.06 -4.63
C TYR A 104 9.45 26.74 -4.57
N LEU A 105 9.84 25.48 -4.79
CA LEU A 105 11.24 25.08 -4.83
C LEU A 105 12.00 25.74 -5.99
N ALA A 106 11.36 25.93 -7.14
CA ALA A 106 11.95 26.64 -8.27
C ALA A 106 12.17 28.13 -7.96
N VAL A 107 11.24 28.78 -7.25
CA VAL A 107 11.41 30.16 -6.78
C VAL A 107 12.54 30.26 -5.76
N LEU A 108 12.63 29.32 -4.82
CA LEU A 108 13.76 29.28 -3.87
C LEU A 108 15.09 29.05 -4.59
N ALA A 109 15.13 28.16 -5.59
CA ALA A 109 16.32 27.94 -6.40
C ALA A 109 16.70 29.21 -7.17
N TRP A 110 15.73 29.85 -7.84
CA TRP A 110 15.96 31.10 -8.54
C TRP A 110 16.46 32.21 -7.61
N ALA A 111 15.91 32.33 -6.40
CA ALA A 111 16.38 33.28 -5.40
C ALA A 111 17.83 33.00 -4.97
N ALA A 112 18.21 31.72 -4.85
CA ALA A 112 19.59 31.33 -4.52
C ALA A 112 20.59 31.63 -5.66
N PHE A 113 20.20 31.46 -6.94
CA PHE A 113 21.05 31.79 -8.09
C PHE A 113 21.05 33.28 -8.44
N GLY A 114 19.95 34.00 -8.17
CA GLY A 114 19.74 35.39 -8.56
C GLY A 114 20.76 36.36 -7.97
N HIS A 115 21.32 36.03 -6.80
CA HIS A 115 22.39 36.79 -6.16
C HIS A 115 23.63 36.97 -7.06
N ASP A 116 23.93 36.00 -7.93
CA ASP A 116 25.16 35.99 -8.73
C ASP A 116 24.94 36.43 -10.20
N THR A 117 23.71 36.81 -10.59
CA THR A 117 23.38 37.15 -11.98
C THR A 117 23.04 38.63 -12.17
N ALA A 118 23.76 39.31 -13.08
CA ALA A 118 23.60 40.74 -13.36
C ALA A 118 22.24 41.16 -13.98
N VAL A 119 21.45 40.20 -14.48
CA VAL A 119 20.23 40.49 -15.28
C VAL A 119 18.96 40.54 -14.44
N ASN A 120 18.97 40.05 -13.21
CA ASN A 120 17.87 40.19 -12.26
C ASN A 120 18.45 40.16 -10.85
N ALA A 121 18.98 41.28 -10.38
CA ALA A 121 19.21 41.45 -8.95
C ALA A 121 17.85 41.21 -8.27
N PHE A 122 17.72 40.06 -7.61
CA PHE A 122 16.60 39.83 -6.72
C PHE A 122 16.55 41.06 -5.81
N PRO A 123 15.38 41.69 -5.57
CA PRO A 123 15.32 43.03 -4.97
C PRO A 123 15.88 43.11 -3.53
N TRP A 124 16.42 42.02 -2.99
CA TRP A 124 16.85 41.85 -1.61
C TRP A 124 18.33 41.45 -1.59
N ASP A 125 19.12 42.10 -0.74
CA ASP A 125 20.51 41.72 -0.48
C ASP A 125 20.53 40.54 0.49
N PHE A 126 20.09 39.37 0.03
CA PHE A 126 19.97 38.15 0.84
C PHE A 126 21.32 37.44 0.95
N ALA A 127 22.26 38.07 1.65
CA ALA A 127 23.57 37.47 1.91
C ALA A 127 23.42 36.22 2.78
N LEU A 128 23.36 35.05 2.14
CA LEU A 128 23.35 33.74 2.77
C LEU A 128 24.73 33.35 3.33
N ALA A 129 25.78 33.96 2.78
CA ALA A 129 27.16 33.78 3.25
C ALA A 129 27.39 34.65 4.50
N GLY A 130 27.77 34.01 5.62
CA GLY A 130 28.21 34.70 6.84
C GLY A 130 27.12 35.10 7.84
N ASN A 131 25.83 35.01 7.50
CA ASN A 131 24.74 35.29 8.46
C ASN A 131 23.94 34.02 8.85
N PRO A 132 24.13 33.45 10.06
CA PRO A 132 23.47 32.21 10.48
C PRO A 132 21.94 32.34 10.57
N GLN A 133 21.41 33.54 10.82
CA GLN A 133 19.96 33.75 10.89
C GLN A 133 19.30 33.61 9.52
N HIS A 134 19.93 34.14 8.47
CA HIS A 134 19.45 33.97 7.09
C HIS A 134 19.52 32.51 6.64
N GLN A 135 20.56 31.78 7.07
CA GLN A 135 20.71 30.35 6.79
C GLN A 135 19.62 29.51 7.49
N MET A 136 19.33 29.80 8.76
CA MET A 136 18.23 29.16 9.50
C MET A 136 16.88 29.48 8.89
N LEU A 137 16.63 30.74 8.51
CA LEU A 137 15.40 31.17 7.84
C LEU A 137 15.22 30.45 6.50
N PHE A 138 16.28 30.34 5.70
CA PHE A 138 16.24 29.62 4.43
C PHE A 138 15.94 28.13 4.62
N GLY A 139 16.58 27.49 5.61
CA GLY A 139 16.29 26.09 5.97
C GLY A 139 14.84 25.91 6.42
N ALA A 140 14.30 26.85 7.20
CA ALA A 140 12.90 26.84 7.63
C ALA A 140 11.93 27.01 6.45
N LEU A 141 12.24 27.91 5.50
CA LEU A 141 11.46 28.09 4.27
C LEU A 141 11.46 26.81 3.42
N LEU A 142 12.63 26.19 3.21
CA LEU A 142 12.74 24.92 2.50
C LEU A 142 11.87 23.83 3.16
N ALA A 143 11.96 23.66 4.48
CA ALA A 143 11.16 22.70 5.22
C ALA A 143 9.66 23.00 5.13
N ALA A 144 9.28 24.28 5.23
CA ALA A 144 7.89 24.72 5.14
C ALA A 144 7.25 24.41 3.78
N GLY A 145 8.05 24.35 2.70
CA GLY A 145 7.61 23.89 1.38
C GLY A 145 6.88 22.54 1.41
N PHE A 146 7.36 21.60 2.22
CA PHE A 146 6.84 20.23 2.27
C PHE A 146 5.69 20.01 3.27
N ILE A 147 5.43 20.97 4.16
CA ILE A 147 4.41 20.84 5.23
C ILE A 147 3.01 20.49 4.68
N PRO A 148 2.49 21.13 3.63
CA PRO A 148 1.16 20.78 3.12
C PRO A 148 1.05 19.32 2.67
N LEU A 149 2.06 18.82 1.96
CA LEU A 149 2.09 17.43 1.51
C LEU A 149 2.27 16.46 2.68
N LEU A 150 3.13 16.79 3.65
CA LEU A 150 3.27 16.02 4.89
C LEU A 150 1.93 15.87 5.62
N PHE A 151 1.15 16.95 5.70
CA PHE A 151 -0.20 16.92 6.26
C PHE A 151 -1.11 15.97 5.47
N GLY A 152 -1.08 16.03 4.14
CA GLY A 152 -1.85 15.11 3.28
C GLY A 152 -1.50 13.65 3.49
N PHE A 153 -0.22 13.30 3.48
CA PHE A 153 0.23 11.92 3.68
C PHE A 153 0.03 11.43 5.12
N HIS A 154 0.03 12.34 6.10
CA HIS A 154 -0.42 12.00 7.44
C HIS A 154 -1.89 11.57 7.46
N LEU A 155 -2.80 12.27 6.76
CA LEU A 155 -4.20 11.85 6.64
C LEU A 155 -4.35 10.48 5.97
N VAL A 156 -3.59 10.22 4.89
CA VAL A 156 -3.56 8.91 4.21
C VAL A 156 -3.12 7.80 5.18
N ALA A 157 -2.03 8.04 5.93
CA ALA A 157 -1.49 7.06 6.86
C ALA A 157 -2.45 6.77 8.03
N VAL A 158 -3.16 7.78 8.52
CA VAL A 158 -4.19 7.64 9.56
C VAL A 158 -5.35 6.79 9.07
N GLU A 159 -5.91 7.09 7.88
CA GLU A 159 -7.03 6.33 7.31
C GLU A 159 -6.66 4.86 7.05
N ALA A 160 -5.46 4.60 6.50
CA ALA A 160 -4.97 3.23 6.29
C ALA A 160 -4.85 2.44 7.61
N THR A 161 -4.57 3.15 8.71
CA THR A 161 -4.46 2.57 10.05
C THR A 161 -5.83 2.31 10.65
N GLU A 162 -6.81 3.19 10.41
CA GLU A 162 -8.20 2.98 10.81
C GLU A 162 -8.81 1.77 10.10
N ASN A 163 -8.58 1.62 8.79
CA ASN A 163 -9.06 0.48 8.00
C ASN A 163 -8.45 -0.86 8.46
N THR A 164 -7.24 -0.85 9.02
CA THR A 164 -6.59 -2.04 9.58
C THR A 164 -6.87 -2.24 11.07
N GLY A 165 -7.65 -1.35 11.70
CA GLY A 165 -7.95 -1.38 13.13
C GLY A 165 -6.77 -1.07 14.05
N ARG A 166 -5.64 -0.63 13.50
CA ARG A 166 -4.41 -0.37 14.25
C ARG A 166 -4.52 0.91 15.08
N LYS A 167 -3.73 1.01 16.16
CA LYS A 167 -3.72 2.21 17.04
C LYS A 167 -2.83 3.34 16.52
N ASN A 168 -1.79 3.03 15.76
CA ASN A 168 -0.82 3.99 15.27
C ASN A 168 -0.22 3.51 13.94
N TYR A 169 -0.06 4.41 12.97
CA TYR A 169 0.58 4.11 11.69
C TYR A 169 2.10 3.98 11.79
N LEU A 170 2.69 4.44 12.91
CA LEU A 170 4.12 4.35 13.20
C LEU A 170 4.53 3.01 13.83
N SER A 171 3.58 2.15 14.19
CA SER A 171 3.88 0.81 14.72
C SER A 171 3.68 -0.24 13.64
N ASP A 172 4.74 -1.01 13.35
CA ASP A 172 4.67 -2.20 12.50
C ASP A 172 4.44 -3.45 13.37
N PRO A 173 3.42 -4.28 13.08
CA PRO A 173 3.17 -5.50 13.85
C PRO A 173 4.14 -6.66 13.55
N ASP A 174 4.84 -6.62 12.42
CA ASP A 174 5.59 -7.79 11.92
C ASP A 174 7.12 -7.68 12.10
N GLU A 175 7.64 -6.51 12.48
CA GLU A 175 9.08 -6.27 12.62
C GLU A 175 9.43 -5.83 14.05
N GLU A 176 9.68 -6.81 14.93
CA GLU A 176 10.52 -6.56 16.10
C GLU A 176 11.98 -6.62 15.64
N VAL A 177 12.59 -5.46 15.39
CA VAL A 177 14.03 -5.40 15.13
C VAL A 177 14.75 -5.84 16.41
N SER A 178 15.30 -7.05 16.39
CA SER A 178 16.06 -7.58 17.52
C SER A 178 17.23 -6.65 17.86
N TRP A 179 17.37 -6.33 19.14
CA TRP A 179 18.52 -5.60 19.68
C TRP A 179 19.85 -6.18 19.24
N LEU A 180 19.91 -7.51 19.07
CA LEU A 180 21.10 -8.20 18.62
C LEU A 180 21.45 -7.80 17.17
N THR A 181 20.47 -7.65 16.30
CA THR A 181 20.68 -7.20 14.92
C THR A 181 21.17 -5.75 14.89
N LEU A 182 20.61 -4.88 15.73
CA LEU A 182 21.05 -3.48 15.86
C LEU A 182 22.48 -3.38 16.38
N THR A 183 22.81 -4.11 17.44
CA THR A 183 24.17 -4.12 18.01
C THR A 183 25.20 -4.74 17.08
N LEU A 184 24.83 -5.79 16.33
CA LEU A 184 25.71 -6.39 15.33
C LEU A 184 25.95 -5.43 14.16
N THR A 185 24.90 -4.76 13.68
CA THR A 185 25.02 -3.75 12.61
C THR A 185 25.88 -2.58 13.06
N PHE A 186 25.59 -2.03 14.25
CA PHE A 186 26.40 -0.96 14.83
C PHE A 186 27.84 -1.39 15.05
N GLY A 187 28.07 -2.62 15.53
CA GLY A 187 29.39 -3.19 15.73
C GLY A 187 30.17 -3.31 14.42
N VAL A 188 29.54 -3.79 13.35
CA VAL A 188 30.16 -3.86 12.01
C VAL A 188 30.48 -2.45 11.49
N CYS A 189 29.55 -1.50 11.58
CA CYS A 189 29.79 -0.11 11.18
C CYS A 189 30.95 0.52 11.96
N LEU A 190 31.02 0.29 13.28
CA LEU A 190 32.08 0.78 14.14
C LEU A 190 33.44 0.17 13.74
N LEU A 191 33.48 -1.15 13.47
CA LEU A 191 34.70 -1.85 13.09
C LEU A 191 35.22 -1.38 11.73
N VAL A 192 34.33 -1.20 10.76
CA VAL A 192 34.65 -0.58 9.45
C VAL A 192 35.15 0.86 9.65
N GLY A 193 34.49 1.65 10.50
CA GLY A 193 34.89 3.03 10.80
C GLY A 193 36.27 3.12 11.45
N ILE A 194 36.56 2.26 12.43
CA ILE A 194 37.86 2.16 13.10
C ILE A 194 38.94 1.68 12.11
N GLY A 195 38.63 0.67 11.29
CA GLY A 195 39.54 0.15 10.27
C GLY A 195 39.88 1.21 9.22
N ALA A 196 38.87 1.95 8.75
CA ALA A 196 39.07 3.11 7.88
C ALA A 196 39.96 4.14 8.57
N TRP A 197 39.59 4.63 9.76
CA TRP A 197 40.36 5.63 10.53
C TRP A 197 41.84 5.23 10.71
N ALA A 198 42.09 3.98 11.11
CA ALA A 198 43.45 3.48 11.31
C ALA A 198 44.26 3.39 10.01
N ALA A 199 43.61 3.02 8.89
CA ALA A 199 44.23 3.03 7.57
C ALA A 199 44.60 4.44 7.09
N GLY A 200 43.77 5.46 7.36
CA GLY A 200 44.05 6.83 6.95
C GLY A 200 45.17 7.48 7.73
N GLN A 201 45.30 7.14 9.02
CA GLN A 201 46.43 7.55 9.86
C GLN A 201 47.75 6.87 9.48
N ARG A 202 47.76 5.99 8.47
CA ARG A 202 48.92 5.16 8.06
C ARG A 202 49.52 4.39 9.25
N LEU A 203 48.69 4.02 10.22
CA LEU A 203 49.12 3.22 11.38
C LEU A 203 49.54 1.80 10.97
N PHE A 204 49.14 1.37 9.77
CA PHE A 204 49.60 0.15 9.14
C PHE A 204 50.68 0.49 8.09
N THR A 205 51.93 0.13 8.36
CA THR A 205 52.91 -0.09 7.30
C THR A 205 52.54 -1.39 6.59
N MET A 206 52.52 -1.40 5.25
CA MET A 206 52.33 -2.65 4.49
C MET A 206 53.52 -3.56 4.78
N SER A 207 53.40 -4.40 5.82
CA SER A 207 54.27 -5.55 6.02
C SER A 207 53.96 -6.60 4.96
N ASP A 208 54.94 -7.44 4.63
CA ASP A 208 54.83 -8.50 3.61
C ASP A 208 53.64 -9.46 3.83
N ASN A 209 53.04 -9.46 5.03
CA ASN A 209 51.91 -10.30 5.41
C ASN A 209 50.55 -9.57 5.48
N PHE A 210 50.47 -8.29 5.12
CA PHE A 210 49.21 -7.53 5.18
C PHE A 210 48.11 -8.17 4.31
N GLY A 211 48.47 -8.64 3.11
CA GLY A 211 47.53 -9.36 2.24
C GLY A 211 47.00 -10.64 2.88
N LEU A 212 47.85 -11.37 3.60
CA LEU A 212 47.48 -12.62 4.28
C LEU A 212 46.60 -12.36 5.51
N MET A 213 46.87 -11.29 6.26
CA MET A 213 46.01 -10.82 7.35
C MET A 213 44.64 -10.31 6.84
N ALA A 214 44.62 -9.55 5.75
CA ALA A 214 43.38 -9.05 5.16
C ALA A 214 42.50 -10.21 4.66
N VAL A 215 43.08 -11.18 3.96
CA VAL A 215 42.38 -12.41 3.55
C VAL A 215 41.89 -13.18 4.77
N GLY A 216 42.73 -13.37 5.79
CA GLY A 216 42.35 -14.02 7.05
C GLY A 216 41.19 -13.33 7.76
N ALA A 217 41.19 -12.00 7.81
CA ALA A 217 40.13 -11.19 8.42
C ALA A 217 38.81 -11.25 7.63
N VAL A 218 38.87 -11.22 6.29
CA VAL A 218 37.69 -11.37 5.43
C VAL A 218 37.10 -12.77 5.58
N VAL A 219 37.93 -13.82 5.50
CA VAL A 219 37.49 -15.21 5.70
C VAL A 219 36.90 -15.40 7.09
N ALA A 220 37.55 -14.90 8.14
CA ALA A 220 37.03 -14.97 9.50
C ALA A 220 35.71 -14.21 9.65
N SER A 221 35.56 -13.05 9.01
CA SER A 221 34.31 -12.27 9.02
C SER A 221 33.17 -12.98 8.31
N PHE A 222 33.42 -13.60 7.16
CA PHE A 222 32.44 -14.43 6.46
C PHE A 222 32.06 -15.67 7.28
N LEU A 223 33.03 -16.36 7.87
CA LEU A 223 32.76 -17.50 8.74
C LEU A 223 31.96 -17.09 9.97
N LEU A 224 32.30 -15.96 10.60
CA LEU A 224 31.56 -15.40 11.72
C LEU A 224 30.13 -15.05 11.31
N PHE A 225 29.93 -14.44 10.15
CA PHE A 225 28.61 -14.10 9.64
C PHE A 225 27.77 -15.36 9.35
N ILE A 226 28.34 -16.38 8.71
CA ILE A 226 27.69 -17.66 8.42
C ILE A 226 27.32 -18.38 9.72
N VAL A 227 28.24 -18.43 10.69
CA VAL A 227 28.02 -19.05 12.00
C VAL A 227 26.96 -18.26 12.78
N ALA A 228 27.02 -16.93 12.79
CA ALA A 228 26.02 -16.08 13.44
C ALA A 228 24.63 -16.25 12.80
N ALA A 229 24.53 -16.21 11.48
CA ALA A 229 23.28 -16.42 10.75
C ALA A 229 22.68 -17.81 11.03
N ASN A 230 23.50 -18.86 11.08
CA ASN A 230 23.05 -20.20 11.42
C ASN A 230 22.63 -20.33 12.89
N ILE A 231 23.37 -19.75 13.84
CA ILE A 231 23.00 -19.75 15.27
C ILE A 231 21.69 -18.97 15.49
N LEU A 232 21.50 -17.87 14.77
CA LEU A 232 20.26 -17.07 14.80
C LEU A 232 19.09 -17.86 14.20
N GLY A 233 19.31 -18.59 13.11
CA GLY A 233 18.30 -19.47 12.50
C GLY A 233 17.81 -20.62 13.39
N PHE A 234 18.59 -21.04 14.39
CA PHE A 234 18.19 -22.07 15.37
C PHE A 234 17.39 -21.51 16.56
N ARG A 235 17.42 -20.19 16.81
CA ARG A 235 16.86 -19.58 18.03
C ARG A 235 15.49 -18.94 17.86
N GLU A 236 14.93 -18.94 16.65
CA GLU A 236 13.52 -18.61 16.43
C GLU A 236 12.67 -19.90 16.43
N PRO A 237 12.15 -20.37 17.57
CA PRO A 237 10.91 -21.12 17.50
C PRO A 237 9.85 -20.15 16.99
N ARG A 238 9.37 -20.38 15.76
CA ARG A 238 8.09 -19.87 15.25
C ARG A 238 7.01 -20.14 16.30
N GLN A 239 6.74 -19.15 17.16
CA GLN A 239 5.47 -19.06 17.88
C GLN A 239 4.53 -18.17 17.07
N THR A 240 4.08 -18.72 15.95
CA THR A 240 2.77 -18.39 15.40
C THR A 240 1.71 -18.94 16.36
N GLY A 241 1.44 -18.21 17.45
CA GLY A 241 0.45 -18.63 18.44
C GLY A 241 0.68 -18.01 19.80
N ASP A 242 -0.22 -17.09 20.16
CA ASP A 242 -0.53 -16.61 21.50
C ASP A 242 0.39 -15.53 22.13
N ALA A 243 -0.17 -14.31 22.15
CA ALA A 243 0.06 -13.16 23.02
C ALA A 243 1.52 -12.77 23.35
N PRO A 244 1.93 -11.50 23.11
CA PRO A 244 3.24 -11.05 23.56
C PRO A 244 3.27 -11.08 25.09
N ARG A 245 3.98 -12.06 25.65
CA ARG A 245 4.46 -12.01 27.02
C ARG A 245 5.36 -10.79 27.10
N LYS A 246 4.85 -9.72 27.72
CA LYS A 246 5.66 -8.61 28.22
C LYS A 246 6.68 -9.20 29.20
N ALA A 247 7.83 -9.61 28.69
CA ALA A 247 8.97 -9.98 29.51
C ALA A 247 9.37 -8.72 30.29
N ALA A 248 9.28 -8.82 31.61
CA ALA A 248 9.51 -7.75 32.58
C ALA A 248 11.01 -7.41 32.74
N ALA A 249 11.72 -7.22 31.62
CA ALA A 249 13.10 -6.78 31.60
C ALA A 249 13.27 -5.62 30.61
N GLY A 250 13.39 -4.40 31.13
CA GLY A 250 13.96 -3.26 30.40
C GLY A 250 12.96 -2.18 29.93
N GLY A 251 12.46 -1.36 30.87
CA GLY A 251 11.70 -0.15 30.55
C GLY A 251 12.48 0.94 29.80
N MET A 252 13.77 0.73 29.51
CA MET A 252 14.61 1.59 28.66
C MET A 252 14.94 0.96 27.29
N THR A 253 14.75 -0.36 27.11
CA THR A 253 15.18 -1.05 25.89
C THR A 253 14.06 -1.25 24.88
N GLN A 254 12.79 -1.17 25.30
CA GLN A 254 11.64 -1.20 24.39
C GLN A 254 11.52 0.10 23.56
N SER A 255 12.01 1.24 24.06
CA SER A 255 11.87 2.53 23.36
C SER A 255 12.75 2.65 22.11
N ALA A 256 13.95 2.06 22.10
CA ALA A 256 14.88 2.21 20.98
C ALA A 256 14.42 1.42 19.74
N SER A 257 13.95 0.19 19.91
CA SER A 257 13.39 -0.61 18.81
C SER A 257 12.10 0.00 18.28
N GLU A 258 11.21 0.45 19.16
CA GLU A 258 9.98 1.16 18.77
C GLU A 258 10.29 2.45 18.01
N MET A 259 11.33 3.19 18.40
CA MET A 259 11.76 4.40 17.69
C MET A 259 12.30 4.09 16.30
N VAL A 260 13.08 3.01 16.12
CA VAL A 260 13.56 2.60 14.79
C VAL A 260 12.40 2.19 13.89
N VAL A 261 11.44 1.42 14.39
CA VAL A 261 10.24 1.03 13.64
C VAL A 261 9.38 2.26 13.28
N ALA A 262 9.20 3.18 14.23
CA ALA A 262 8.48 4.44 13.99
C ALA A 262 9.18 5.32 12.95
N LEU A 263 10.51 5.40 13.00
CA LEU A 263 11.29 6.13 12.02
C LEU A 263 11.18 5.49 10.64
N ASP A 264 11.29 4.17 10.54
CA ASP A 264 11.11 3.43 9.29
C ASP A 264 9.71 3.65 8.70
N ALA A 265 8.67 3.54 9.52
CA ALA A 265 7.30 3.81 9.11
C ALA A 265 7.10 5.27 8.69
N ALA A 266 7.73 6.24 9.36
CA ALA A 266 7.68 7.64 8.96
C ALA A 266 8.40 7.87 7.63
N LEU A 267 9.56 7.26 7.42
CA LEU A 267 10.28 7.33 6.13
C LEU A 267 9.40 6.79 5.00
N VAL A 268 8.77 5.64 5.21
CA VAL A 268 7.97 4.98 4.17
C VAL A 268 6.63 5.66 3.91
N ARG A 269 5.90 6.04 4.95
CA ARG A 269 4.52 6.55 4.83
C ARG A 269 4.45 8.05 4.64
N LEU A 270 5.41 8.81 5.17
CA LEU A 270 5.41 10.27 5.10
C LEU A 270 6.47 10.78 4.13
N VAL A 271 7.74 10.37 4.30
CA VAL A 271 8.86 10.99 3.58
C VAL A 271 8.95 10.52 2.13
N ALA A 272 8.87 9.22 1.86
CA ALA A 272 8.90 8.68 0.51
C ALA A 272 7.87 9.33 -0.44
N PRO A 273 6.58 9.47 -0.03
CA PRO A 273 5.59 10.13 -0.87
C PRO A 273 5.87 11.61 -1.16
N LEU A 274 6.67 12.34 -0.36
CA LEU A 274 7.01 13.76 -0.64
C LEU A 274 7.81 13.96 -1.94
N SER A 275 8.47 12.91 -2.43
CA SER A 275 9.14 12.93 -3.73
C SER A 275 8.15 12.95 -4.91
N GLY A 276 6.88 12.62 -4.67
CA GLY A 276 5.88 12.40 -5.70
C GLY A 276 5.92 11.00 -6.32
N ALA A 277 6.80 10.12 -5.84
CA ALA A 277 6.91 8.75 -6.33
C ALA A 277 5.59 7.96 -6.23
N THR A 278 4.71 8.31 -5.30
CA THR A 278 3.43 7.62 -5.09
C THR A 278 2.27 8.18 -5.93
N LEU A 279 2.52 9.15 -6.82
CA LEU A 279 1.45 9.77 -7.60
C LEU A 279 0.88 8.81 -8.65
N PRO A 280 -0.44 8.60 -8.70
CA PRO A 280 -1.05 7.61 -9.59
C PRO A 280 -0.89 8.01 -11.07
N GLY A 281 -0.32 7.08 -11.83
CA GLY A 281 -0.11 7.16 -13.28
C GLY A 281 1.31 6.77 -13.69
N THR A 282 1.46 6.15 -14.86
CA THR A 282 2.71 5.54 -15.34
C THR A 282 3.88 6.52 -15.51
N VAL A 283 3.58 7.81 -15.69
CA VAL A 283 4.58 8.86 -15.97
C VAL A 283 4.61 9.92 -14.86
N SER A 284 3.51 10.11 -14.13
CA SER A 284 3.39 11.21 -13.16
C SER A 284 4.36 11.10 -12.00
N GLY A 285 4.58 9.89 -11.46
CA GLY A 285 5.53 9.69 -10.36
C GLY A 285 6.96 10.02 -10.77
N LYS A 286 7.39 9.49 -11.92
CA LYS A 286 8.74 9.71 -12.49
C LYS A 286 9.03 11.19 -12.75
N ILE A 287 8.08 11.91 -13.35
CA ILE A 287 8.22 13.36 -13.59
C ILE A 287 8.29 14.11 -12.26
N ALA A 288 7.43 13.78 -11.30
CA ALA A 288 7.41 14.48 -10.02
C ALA A 288 8.73 14.32 -9.25
N ILE A 289 9.31 13.11 -9.24
CA ILE A 289 10.64 12.86 -8.64
C ILE A 289 11.69 13.78 -9.27
N VAL A 290 11.76 13.84 -10.61
CA VAL A 290 12.71 14.73 -11.32
C VAL A 290 12.45 16.19 -10.96
N CYS A 291 11.18 16.62 -10.98
CA CYS A 291 10.80 18.00 -10.69
C CYS A 291 11.04 18.43 -9.24
N VAL A 292 11.12 17.49 -8.29
CA VAL A 292 11.46 17.78 -6.88
C VAL A 292 12.98 17.70 -6.67
N LEU A 293 13.64 16.65 -7.18
CA LEU A 293 15.06 16.43 -6.97
C LEU A 293 15.94 17.44 -7.72
N LEU A 294 15.51 17.92 -8.91
CA LEU A 294 16.29 18.87 -9.70
C LEU A 294 16.43 20.23 -8.98
N PRO A 295 15.35 20.89 -8.51
CA PRO A 295 15.47 22.11 -7.70
C PRO A 295 16.29 21.90 -6.41
N LEU A 296 16.14 20.77 -5.73
CA LEU A 296 16.94 20.47 -4.53
C LEU A 296 18.43 20.33 -4.86
N SER A 297 18.77 19.70 -5.99
CA SER A 297 20.15 19.60 -6.47
C SER A 297 20.71 20.97 -6.85
N ALA A 298 19.90 21.79 -7.52
CA ALA A 298 20.24 23.14 -7.92
C ALA A 298 20.48 24.05 -6.71
N LEU A 299 19.62 23.96 -5.69
CA LEU A 299 19.80 24.60 -4.38
C LEU A 299 21.06 24.11 -3.68
N GLY A 300 21.31 22.81 -3.69
CA GLY A 300 22.54 22.22 -3.15
C GLY A 300 23.82 22.72 -3.81
N PHE A 301 23.74 23.14 -5.08
CA PHE A 301 24.85 23.75 -5.80
C PHE A 301 25.00 25.25 -5.51
N ALA A 302 23.89 26.00 -5.54
CA ALA A 302 23.86 27.46 -5.43
C ALA A 302 24.13 27.98 -4.01
N LEU A 303 23.67 27.26 -2.99
CA LEU A 303 23.80 27.73 -1.62
C LEU A 303 25.24 27.71 -1.12
N PRO A 304 25.64 28.67 -0.27
CA PRO A 304 26.96 28.71 0.31
C PRO A 304 27.20 27.49 1.21
N ALA A 305 28.45 27.06 1.30
CA ALA A 305 28.83 25.97 2.18
C ALA A 305 28.74 26.40 3.66
N PRO A 306 28.24 25.54 4.57
CA PRO A 306 27.76 24.16 4.36
C PRO A 306 26.26 24.06 4.11
N VAL A 307 25.54 25.17 3.94
CA VAL A 307 24.07 25.24 3.86
C VAL A 307 23.52 24.44 2.67
N GLY A 308 24.27 24.37 1.57
CA GLY A 308 23.94 23.51 0.43
C GLY A 308 23.83 22.02 0.77
N LEU A 309 24.40 21.56 1.89
CA LEU A 309 24.23 20.17 2.36
C LEU A 309 22.81 19.86 2.83
N PHE A 310 22.03 20.83 3.30
CA PHE A 310 20.66 20.60 3.75
C PHE A 310 19.73 20.08 2.63
N PRO A 311 19.58 20.77 1.48
CA PRO A 311 18.75 20.26 0.39
C PRO A 311 19.32 18.96 -0.23
N ILE A 312 20.64 18.77 -0.27
CA ILE A 312 21.26 17.53 -0.74
C ILE A 312 20.94 16.37 0.21
N GLY A 313 21.13 16.56 1.52
CA GLY A 313 20.82 15.57 2.54
C GLY A 313 19.34 15.21 2.55
N PHE A 314 18.46 16.20 2.37
CA PHE A 314 17.02 15.96 2.23
C PHE A 314 16.68 15.19 0.94
N ALA A 315 17.32 15.50 -0.20
CA ALA A 315 17.15 14.74 -1.43
C ALA A 315 17.61 13.29 -1.30
N ILE A 316 18.75 13.04 -0.63
CA ILE A 316 19.23 11.69 -0.32
C ILE A 316 18.24 10.97 0.60
N LEU A 317 17.72 11.64 1.62
CA LEU A 317 16.70 11.09 2.52
C LEU A 317 15.44 10.66 1.75
N LEU A 318 14.98 11.47 0.79
CA LEU A 318 13.85 11.10 -0.09
C LEU A 318 14.17 9.84 -0.90
N ILE A 319 15.35 9.74 -1.51
CA ILE A 319 15.76 8.57 -2.31
C ILE A 319 15.81 7.31 -1.45
N LEU A 320 16.43 7.37 -0.27
CA LEU A 320 16.49 6.24 0.67
C LEU A 320 15.08 5.83 1.13
N SER A 321 14.21 6.81 1.38
CA SER A 321 12.82 6.56 1.76
C SER A 321 12.03 5.86 0.64
N ILE A 322 12.22 6.26 -0.62
CA ILE A 322 11.61 5.58 -1.79
C ILE A 322 12.09 4.14 -1.87
N GLY A 323 13.40 3.90 -1.73
CA GLY A 323 13.98 2.56 -1.73
C GLY A 323 13.40 1.68 -0.62
N ARG A 324 13.26 2.23 0.59
CA ARG A 324 12.67 1.51 1.71
C ARG A 324 11.18 1.23 1.51
N ARG A 325 10.42 2.18 0.94
CA ARG A 325 9.02 1.97 0.56
C ARG A 325 8.87 0.88 -0.49
N TRP A 326 9.78 0.82 -1.47
CA TRP A 326 9.79 -0.24 -2.47
C TRP A 326 10.04 -1.62 -1.84
N SER A 327 10.95 -1.73 -0.87
CA SER A 327 11.15 -2.97 -0.09
C SER A 327 9.86 -3.42 0.60
N TRP A 328 9.11 -2.53 1.27
CA TRP A 328 7.83 -2.91 1.89
C TRP A 328 6.80 -3.42 0.88
N VAL A 329 6.72 -2.80 -0.31
CA VAL A 329 5.82 -3.27 -1.39
C VAL A 329 6.23 -4.66 -1.88
N GLU A 330 7.53 -4.95 -1.94
CA GLU A 330 8.05 -6.26 -2.37
C GLU A 330 7.80 -7.36 -1.33
N ASP A 331 7.88 -7.02 -0.03
CA ASP A 331 7.53 -7.90 1.08
C ASP A 331 6.02 -8.19 1.12
N ASP A 332 5.19 -7.15 0.96
CA ASP A 332 3.74 -7.31 0.81
C ASP A 332 3.41 -8.20 -0.39
N ARG A 333 4.16 -8.07 -1.49
CA ARG A 333 3.97 -8.88 -2.70
C ARG A 333 4.27 -10.34 -2.43
N GLU A 334 5.30 -10.66 -1.66
CA GLU A 334 5.56 -12.03 -1.23
C GLU A 334 4.46 -12.56 -0.31
N LYS A 335 3.95 -11.74 0.61
CA LYS A 335 2.79 -12.12 1.45
C LYS A 335 1.55 -12.39 0.61
N ALA A 336 1.27 -11.59 -0.41
CA ALA A 336 0.14 -11.81 -1.32
C ALA A 336 0.26 -13.13 -2.07
N LEU A 337 1.49 -13.51 -2.48
CA LEU A 337 1.77 -14.81 -3.08
C LEU A 337 1.58 -16.00 -2.12
N ARG A 338 1.65 -15.77 -0.81
CA ARG A 338 1.39 -16.81 0.19
C ARG A 338 -0.09 -16.88 0.57
N LEU A 339 -0.76 -15.73 0.62
CA LEU A 339 -2.16 -15.60 1.02
C LEU A 339 -3.16 -15.79 -0.15
N GLN A 340 -2.68 -15.72 -1.40
CA GLN A 340 -3.49 -15.79 -2.62
C GLN A 340 -4.59 -14.72 -2.72
N THR A 341 -4.34 -13.54 -2.14
CA THR A 341 -5.26 -12.40 -2.14
C THR A 341 -4.46 -11.11 -2.14
N THR A 342 -5.04 -10.03 -2.68
CA THR A 342 -4.49 -8.66 -2.51
C THR A 342 -5.19 -7.85 -1.44
N ARG A 343 -6.11 -8.46 -0.69
CA ARG A 343 -6.86 -7.81 0.40
C ARG A 343 -6.57 -8.55 1.71
N SER A 344 -5.75 -7.96 2.56
CA SER A 344 -5.42 -8.52 3.87
C SER A 344 -4.91 -7.44 4.82
N ASP A 345 -5.32 -7.55 6.07
CA ASP A 345 -4.83 -6.81 7.22
C ASP A 345 -3.32 -6.96 7.48
N LYS A 346 -2.68 -7.98 6.89
CA LYS A 346 -1.23 -8.24 6.95
C LYS A 346 -0.41 -7.42 5.96
N PHE A 347 -1.05 -6.77 4.99
CA PHE A 347 -0.37 -5.85 4.08
C PHE A 347 -0.13 -4.50 4.78
N ARG A 348 1.00 -3.86 4.45
CA ARG A 348 1.42 -2.59 5.04
C ARG A 348 1.01 -1.41 4.16
N ILE A 349 1.16 -1.53 2.85
CA ILE A 349 0.95 -0.47 1.86
C ILE A 349 -0.03 -0.89 0.76
N GLY A 350 0.05 -2.15 0.31
CA GLY A 350 -0.72 -2.67 -0.83
C GLY A 350 -0.04 -2.49 -2.19
N PHE A 351 -0.80 -2.69 -3.28
CA PHE A 351 -0.26 -2.93 -4.64
C PHE A 351 -0.65 -1.88 -5.69
N ASN A 352 -1.00 -0.68 -5.25
CA ASN A 352 -1.48 0.38 -6.14
C ASN A 352 -0.37 0.99 -7.01
N ASN A 353 0.88 1.05 -6.51
CA ASN A 353 2.04 1.49 -7.29
C ASN A 353 3.16 0.45 -7.31
N ASP A 354 3.70 0.19 -8.50
CA ASP A 354 4.99 -0.47 -8.67
C ASP A 354 6.07 0.62 -8.58
N MET A 355 6.75 0.71 -7.44
CA MET A 355 7.75 1.76 -7.16
C MET A 355 9.14 1.43 -7.71
N ARG A 356 9.28 0.34 -8.47
CA ARG A 356 10.59 -0.14 -8.95
C ARG A 356 11.30 0.92 -9.78
N ASP A 357 10.61 1.46 -10.79
CA ASP A 357 11.22 2.40 -11.73
C ASP A 357 11.53 3.75 -11.03
N GLU A 358 10.68 4.16 -10.09
CA GLU A 358 10.84 5.35 -9.25
C GLU A 358 12.03 5.23 -8.30
N ALA A 359 12.23 4.05 -7.69
CA ALA A 359 13.38 3.77 -6.83
C ALA A 359 14.68 3.78 -7.65
N LEU A 360 14.71 3.13 -8.82
CA LEU A 360 15.86 3.15 -9.72
C LEU A 360 16.20 4.56 -10.19
N LEU A 361 15.18 5.37 -10.52
CA LEU A 361 15.37 6.78 -10.87
C LEU A 361 15.94 7.59 -9.69
N GLY A 362 15.44 7.35 -8.48
CA GLY A 362 16.00 7.95 -7.26
C GLY A 362 17.47 7.58 -7.07
N TYR A 363 17.84 6.30 -7.19
CA TYR A 363 19.23 5.86 -7.10
C TYR A 363 20.11 6.47 -8.20
N ALA A 364 19.58 6.65 -9.42
CA ALA A 364 20.31 7.33 -10.49
C ALA A 364 20.65 8.79 -10.12
N PHE A 365 19.81 9.47 -9.35
CA PHE A 365 20.11 10.84 -8.88
C PHE A 365 21.27 10.88 -7.86
N LEU A 366 21.66 9.78 -7.22
CA LEU A 366 22.83 9.75 -6.34
C LEU A 366 24.13 10.04 -7.10
N PHE A 367 24.21 9.72 -8.39
CA PHE A 367 25.35 10.08 -9.25
C PHE A 367 25.51 11.59 -9.44
N VAL A 368 24.47 12.38 -9.15
CA VAL A 368 24.53 13.85 -9.15
C VAL A 368 24.68 14.40 -7.74
N LEU A 369 23.90 13.86 -6.78
CA LEU A 369 23.84 14.38 -5.41
C LEU A 369 25.12 14.12 -4.61
N VAL A 370 25.78 12.96 -4.79
CA VAL A 370 27.01 12.64 -4.04
C VAL A 370 28.17 13.56 -4.44
N PRO A 371 28.48 13.77 -5.73
CA PRO A 371 29.45 14.78 -6.15
C PRO A 371 29.14 16.18 -5.62
N LEU A 372 27.87 16.59 -5.65
CA LEU A 372 27.44 17.87 -5.10
C LEU A 372 27.68 17.97 -3.59
N GLY A 373 27.41 16.88 -2.86
CA GLY A 373 27.69 16.78 -1.43
C GLY A 373 29.18 16.88 -1.14
N LEU A 374 30.01 16.17 -1.92
CA LEU A 374 31.48 16.25 -1.82
C LEU A 374 32.01 17.65 -2.10
N ARG A 375 31.48 18.35 -3.11
CA ARG A 375 31.79 19.75 -3.37
C ARG A 375 31.48 20.62 -2.15
N GLN A 376 30.29 20.49 -1.57
CA GLN A 376 29.89 21.29 -0.40
C GLN A 376 30.74 20.99 0.84
N ILE A 377 31.08 19.72 1.08
CA ILE A 377 32.01 19.31 2.13
C ILE A 377 33.40 19.92 1.88
N GLN A 378 33.90 19.86 0.64
CA GLN A 378 35.18 20.44 0.27
C GLN A 378 35.23 21.95 0.48
N LEU A 379 34.17 22.67 0.09
CA LEU A 379 34.09 24.12 0.26
C LEU A 379 34.10 24.55 1.74
N HIS A 380 33.70 23.66 2.66
CA HIS A 380 33.65 23.96 4.08
C HIS A 380 34.88 23.48 4.86
N PHE A 381 35.35 22.25 4.59
CA PHE A 381 36.41 21.60 5.36
C PHE A 381 37.76 21.51 4.63
N GLU A 382 37.79 21.83 3.33
CA GLU A 382 38.98 21.84 2.47
C GLU A 382 39.81 20.54 2.44
N PHE A 383 39.16 19.37 2.52
CA PHE A 383 39.80 18.04 2.51
C PHE A 383 40.64 17.70 1.24
N PHE A 384 40.48 18.43 0.14
CA PHE A 384 41.13 18.20 -1.15
C PHE A 384 41.99 19.40 -1.59
N ALA A 385 43.13 19.13 -2.22
CA ALA A 385 43.97 20.13 -2.90
C ALA A 385 43.88 19.92 -4.42
N PRO A 386 43.97 21.00 -5.23
CA PRO A 386 44.02 20.88 -6.67
C PRO A 386 45.37 20.26 -7.09
N HIS A 387 45.35 19.32 -8.04
CA HIS A 387 46.57 18.66 -8.51
C HIS A 387 47.43 19.64 -9.35
N GLN A 388 48.74 19.65 -9.11
CA GLN A 388 49.69 20.61 -9.70
C GLN A 388 49.85 20.40 -11.21
N LEU A 389 49.04 21.10 -12.02
CA LEU A 389 49.39 21.74 -13.31
C LEU A 389 48.20 22.55 -13.88
N ALA A 390 46.95 22.20 -13.52
CA ALA A 390 45.75 22.98 -13.86
C ALA A 390 45.46 24.15 -12.87
N ALA A 391 46.16 24.15 -11.73
CA ALA A 391 45.97 25.07 -10.61
C ALA A 391 46.44 26.52 -10.83
N ALA A 392 46.93 26.87 -12.03
CA ALA A 392 47.13 28.28 -12.40
C ALA A 392 45.82 28.99 -12.83
N ARG A 393 44.68 28.26 -12.96
CA ARG A 393 43.40 28.87 -13.37
C ARG A 393 42.18 28.63 -12.48
N ALA A 394 42.21 27.71 -11.52
CA ALA A 394 41.08 27.53 -10.62
C ALA A 394 41.55 27.11 -9.22
N ALA A 395 41.23 27.91 -8.21
CA ALA A 395 41.27 27.46 -6.84
C ALA A 395 40.30 26.26 -6.69
N ALA A 396 40.56 25.32 -5.79
CA ALA A 396 39.64 24.20 -5.53
C ALA A 396 38.21 24.67 -5.13
N SER A 397 38.06 25.94 -4.77
CA SER A 397 36.80 26.64 -4.52
C SER A 397 36.05 27.14 -5.78
N SER A 398 36.70 27.18 -6.95
CA SER A 398 36.14 27.68 -8.23
C SER A 398 35.98 26.60 -9.30
N ALA A 399 36.15 25.31 -8.96
CA ALA A 399 35.99 24.21 -9.91
C ALA A 399 34.52 24.01 -10.30
N SER A 400 34.28 23.76 -11.59
CA SER A 400 32.94 23.60 -12.14
C SER A 400 32.29 22.30 -11.65
N ILE A 401 30.95 22.20 -11.72
CA ILE A 401 30.24 20.95 -11.41
C ILE A 401 30.71 19.79 -12.29
N ILE A 402 31.14 20.08 -13.53
CA ILE A 402 31.65 19.10 -14.49
C ILE A 402 32.97 18.51 -13.99
N ASP A 403 33.85 19.32 -13.37
CA ASP A 403 35.12 18.85 -12.81
C ASP A 403 34.89 17.90 -11.63
N TRP A 404 33.89 18.19 -10.79
CA TRP A 404 33.46 17.31 -9.71
C TRP A 404 32.83 16.01 -10.21
N LEU A 405 32.03 16.08 -11.27
CA LEU A 405 31.46 14.89 -11.92
C LEU A 405 32.55 14.04 -12.59
N ASN A 406 33.55 14.65 -13.22
CA ASN A 406 34.68 13.95 -13.84
C ASN A 406 35.56 13.28 -12.78
N PHE A 407 35.87 13.99 -11.69
CA PHE A 407 36.60 13.42 -10.56
C PHE A 407 35.87 12.23 -9.96
N PHE A 408 34.59 12.42 -9.60
CA PHE A 408 33.81 11.38 -8.97
C PHE A 408 33.52 10.22 -9.91
N GLY A 409 33.26 10.49 -11.19
CA GLY A 409 33.11 9.46 -12.22
C GLY A 409 34.37 8.62 -12.39
N GLY A 410 35.56 9.24 -12.32
CA GLY A 410 36.84 8.53 -12.30
C GLY A 410 37.03 7.66 -11.05
N GLU A 411 36.73 8.21 -9.87
CA GLU A 411 36.81 7.46 -8.60
C GLU A 411 35.78 6.32 -8.52
N LEU A 412 34.60 6.49 -9.11
CA LEU A 412 33.59 5.44 -9.28
C LEU A 412 33.99 4.40 -10.31
N ALA A 413 34.68 4.77 -11.39
CA ALA A 413 35.13 3.81 -12.41
C ALA A 413 36.19 2.85 -11.85
N LYS A 414 37.03 3.31 -10.92
CA LYS A 414 37.90 2.46 -10.08
C LYS A 414 37.11 1.65 -9.05
N GLY A 415 35.89 2.11 -8.77
CA GLY A 415 34.88 1.64 -7.81
C GLY A 415 34.31 0.26 -8.07
N VAL A 416 33.83 0.10 -9.30
CA VAL A 416 32.84 -0.92 -9.65
C VAL A 416 33.41 -2.32 -9.42
N PRO A 417 32.82 -3.15 -8.53
CA PRO A 417 33.38 -4.44 -8.12
C PRO A 417 33.58 -5.48 -9.24
N ILE A 418 32.94 -5.28 -10.40
CA ILE A 418 33.06 -6.16 -11.57
C ILE A 418 34.23 -5.75 -12.46
N VAL A 419 34.73 -4.52 -12.28
CA VAL A 419 35.62 -3.85 -13.20
C VAL A 419 36.57 -2.97 -12.37
N ASP A 420 37.58 -3.57 -11.71
CA ASP A 420 38.82 -2.85 -11.32
C ASP A 420 39.76 -2.70 -12.53
N TRP A 421 39.20 -2.73 -13.74
CA TRP A 421 39.90 -2.58 -15.00
C TRP A 421 40.62 -1.25 -15.11
N PHE A 422 40.12 -0.21 -14.43
CA PHE A 422 40.69 1.13 -14.50
C PHE A 422 42.13 1.15 -13.96
N ASP A 423 42.36 0.50 -12.82
CA ASP A 423 43.68 0.34 -12.23
C ASP A 423 44.45 -0.83 -12.89
N ILE A 424 43.78 -1.90 -13.34
CA ILE A 424 44.42 -3.04 -14.05
C ILE A 424 44.98 -2.66 -15.43
N TYR A 425 44.28 -1.81 -16.20
CA TYR A 425 44.72 -1.34 -17.52
C TYR A 425 45.51 -0.02 -17.45
N ASP A 426 45.89 0.44 -16.25
CA ASP A 426 46.69 1.64 -16.01
C ASP A 426 46.17 2.89 -16.76
N ILE A 427 44.86 3.14 -16.66
CA ILE A 427 44.25 4.29 -17.32
C ILE A 427 44.64 5.57 -16.57
N GLN A 428 45.62 6.29 -17.12
CA GLN A 428 46.07 7.56 -16.58
C GLN A 428 45.03 8.64 -16.85
N GLN A 429 44.19 8.93 -15.86
CA GLN A 429 43.30 10.09 -15.88
C GLN A 429 43.93 11.23 -15.08
N GLU A 430 43.94 12.43 -15.67
CA GLU A 430 44.28 13.65 -14.96
C GLU A 430 43.30 13.83 -13.79
N ARG A 431 43.80 13.73 -12.56
CA ARG A 431 43.00 13.90 -11.35
C ARG A 431 42.91 15.41 -11.06
N PRO A 432 41.74 16.05 -11.17
CA PRO A 432 41.63 17.48 -10.86
C PRO A 432 41.86 17.76 -9.36
N PHE A 433 41.62 16.77 -8.49
CA PHE A 433 41.76 16.89 -7.04
C PHE A 433 42.59 15.74 -6.44
N GLU A 434 43.37 16.05 -5.41
CA GLU A 434 44.07 15.10 -4.56
C GLU A 434 43.69 15.29 -3.09
N PRO A 435 43.52 14.21 -2.31
CA PRO A 435 43.23 14.33 -0.88
C PRO A 435 44.42 14.91 -0.12
N LYS A 436 44.21 15.98 0.67
CA LYS A 436 45.26 16.66 1.46
C LYS A 436 45.83 15.77 2.57
N ASP A 437 44.96 15.02 3.22
CA ASP A 437 45.24 14.30 4.47
C ASP A 437 44.43 12.99 4.58
N ALA A 438 44.50 12.34 5.75
CA ALA A 438 43.75 11.13 6.04
C ALA A 438 42.22 11.33 5.91
N SER A 439 41.72 12.50 6.31
CA SER A 439 40.29 12.80 6.31
C SER A 439 39.73 12.87 4.88
N GLY A 440 40.44 13.51 3.94
CA GLY A 440 40.06 13.50 2.52
C GLY A 440 40.00 12.10 1.92
N ARG A 441 40.91 11.20 2.30
CA ARG A 441 40.88 9.79 1.88
C ARG A 441 39.67 9.04 2.45
N HIS A 442 39.29 9.31 3.71
CA HIS A 442 38.09 8.71 4.32
C HIS A 442 36.80 9.17 3.66
N VAL A 443 36.73 10.45 3.27
CA VAL A 443 35.55 10.99 2.59
C VAL A 443 35.38 10.36 1.20
N ILE A 444 36.47 10.20 0.42
CA ILE A 444 36.42 9.45 -0.85
C ILE A 444 35.98 8.00 -0.59
N PHE A 445 36.62 7.33 0.37
CA PHE A 445 36.31 5.93 0.69
C PHE A 445 34.84 5.74 1.11
N ALA A 446 34.33 6.59 2.01
CA ALA A 446 32.95 6.51 2.50
C ALA A 446 31.93 6.79 1.39
N SER A 447 32.19 7.79 0.54
CA SER A 447 31.31 8.11 -0.60
C SER A 447 31.27 6.97 -1.63
N ARG A 448 32.42 6.35 -1.93
CA ARG A 448 32.52 5.17 -2.78
C ARG A 448 31.77 3.98 -2.17
N LEU A 449 32.05 3.64 -0.91
CA LEU A 449 31.38 2.55 -0.21
C LEU A 449 29.85 2.71 -0.21
N MET A 450 29.37 3.93 0.02
CA MET A 450 27.93 4.23 0.01
C MET A 450 27.30 3.95 -1.35
N ILE A 451 27.90 4.42 -2.44
CA ILE A 451 27.37 4.19 -3.80
C ILE A 451 27.48 2.72 -4.17
N ASP A 452 28.60 2.07 -3.89
CA ASP A 452 28.80 0.66 -4.21
C ASP A 452 27.75 -0.21 -3.54
N ILE A 453 27.47 0.01 -2.25
CA ILE A 453 26.40 -0.69 -1.52
C ILE A 453 25.04 -0.47 -2.19
N VAL A 454 24.71 0.77 -2.55
CA VAL A 454 23.42 1.08 -3.18
C VAL A 454 23.29 0.45 -4.56
N ILE A 455 24.34 0.51 -5.39
CA ILE A 455 24.34 -0.10 -6.74
C ILE A 455 24.22 -1.62 -6.65
N ILE A 456 25.03 -2.26 -5.79
CA ILE A 456 24.99 -3.71 -5.61
C ILE A 456 23.62 -4.15 -5.08
N ALA A 457 23.07 -3.43 -4.08
CA ALA A 457 21.75 -3.73 -3.54
C ALA A 457 20.66 -3.61 -4.62
N ALA A 458 20.66 -2.52 -5.39
CA ALA A 458 19.72 -2.32 -6.49
C ALA A 458 19.84 -3.39 -7.58
N LEU A 459 21.07 -3.80 -7.93
CA LEU A 459 21.33 -4.84 -8.93
C LEU A 459 20.87 -6.22 -8.44
N LEU A 460 21.24 -6.61 -7.22
CA LEU A 460 20.82 -7.87 -6.61
C LEU A 460 19.30 -7.95 -6.51
N GLN A 461 18.64 -6.85 -6.13
CA GLN A 461 17.19 -6.78 -6.06
C GLN A 461 16.55 -6.88 -7.45
N ALA A 462 17.09 -6.20 -8.45
CA ALA A 462 16.61 -6.29 -9.84
C ALA A 462 16.76 -7.72 -10.41
N ILE A 463 17.89 -8.38 -10.16
CA ILE A 463 18.12 -9.79 -10.54
C ILE A 463 17.15 -10.70 -9.78
N GLY A 464 16.96 -10.49 -8.48
CA GLY A 464 16.04 -11.26 -7.64
C GLY A 464 14.60 -11.19 -8.17
N ILE A 465 14.12 -9.99 -8.52
CA ILE A 465 12.80 -9.80 -9.14
C ILE A 465 12.71 -10.51 -10.48
N MET A 466 13.73 -10.40 -11.33
CA MET A 466 13.74 -11.08 -12.63
C MET A 466 13.68 -12.60 -12.48
N GLN A 467 14.47 -13.17 -11.57
CA GLN A 467 14.48 -14.62 -11.30
C GLN A 467 13.15 -15.06 -10.71
N ARG A 468 12.57 -14.29 -9.78
CA ARG A 468 11.27 -14.58 -9.16
C ARG A 468 10.14 -14.56 -10.19
N ASN A 469 10.09 -13.54 -11.05
CA ASN A 469 9.06 -13.44 -12.09
C ASN A 469 9.13 -14.62 -13.07
N LYS A 470 10.35 -14.99 -13.52
CA LYS A 470 10.56 -16.17 -14.37
C LYS A 470 10.18 -17.46 -13.65
N GLY A 471 10.57 -17.59 -12.38
CA GLY A 471 10.23 -18.73 -11.54
C GLY A 471 8.71 -18.90 -11.40
N GLN A 472 8.00 -17.81 -11.10
CA GLN A 472 6.55 -17.83 -10.98
C GLN A 472 5.86 -18.12 -12.31
N GLU A 473 6.30 -17.55 -13.43
CA GLU A 473 5.76 -17.89 -14.75
C GLU A 473 5.92 -19.39 -15.06
N ASN A 474 7.06 -19.98 -14.70
CA ASN A 474 7.31 -21.40 -14.86
C ASN A 474 6.45 -22.26 -13.91
N LEU A 475 6.29 -21.84 -12.65
CA LEU A 475 5.43 -22.51 -11.68
C LEU A 475 3.97 -22.49 -12.13
N PHE A 476 3.50 -21.35 -12.66
CA PHE A 476 2.18 -21.25 -13.27
C PHE A 476 2.05 -22.18 -14.47
N LYS A 477 2.98 -22.13 -15.43
CA LYS A 477 3.00 -23.08 -16.58
C LYS A 477 3.07 -24.54 -16.17
N SER A 478 3.48 -24.86 -14.95
CA SER A 478 3.56 -26.23 -14.42
C SER A 478 2.32 -26.67 -13.64
N GLY A 479 1.32 -25.78 -13.44
CA GLY A 479 0.15 -26.05 -12.59
C GLY A 479 0.44 -25.99 -11.08
N GLN A 480 1.66 -25.60 -10.68
CA GLN A 480 2.08 -25.54 -9.26
C GLN A 480 1.72 -24.22 -8.57
N VAL A 481 1.30 -23.20 -9.31
CA VAL A 481 0.76 -21.96 -8.78
C VAL A 481 -0.34 -21.50 -9.70
N ASP A 482 -1.45 -21.03 -9.13
CA ASP A 482 -2.70 -20.82 -9.88
C ASP A 482 -3.03 -19.33 -10.06
N PHE A 483 -2.09 -18.47 -9.66
CA PHE A 483 -2.22 -17.02 -9.72
C PHE A 483 -0.85 -16.32 -9.85
N PHE A 484 -0.88 -15.11 -10.39
CA PHE A 484 0.27 -14.24 -10.53
C PHE A 484 0.37 -13.25 -9.39
N ASP A 485 1.57 -12.73 -9.17
CA ASP A 485 1.71 -11.57 -8.31
C ASP A 485 0.95 -10.36 -8.90
N PRO A 486 0.54 -9.39 -8.07
CA PRO A 486 -0.37 -8.33 -8.51
C PRO A 486 0.15 -7.46 -9.66
N PHE A 487 1.47 -7.28 -9.78
CA PHE A 487 2.07 -6.49 -10.86
C PHE A 487 2.20 -7.30 -12.15
N MET A 488 2.64 -8.56 -12.04
CA MET A 488 2.75 -9.44 -13.19
C MET A 488 1.37 -9.82 -13.74
N GLU A 489 0.37 -9.97 -12.88
CA GLU A 489 -1.03 -10.20 -13.25
C GLU A 489 -1.57 -9.10 -14.16
N LYS A 490 -1.47 -7.83 -13.75
CA LYS A 490 -1.87 -6.68 -14.57
C LYS A 490 -1.15 -6.66 -15.92
N LYS A 491 0.15 -6.97 -15.94
CA LYS A 491 0.96 -7.02 -17.16
C LYS A 491 0.57 -8.17 -18.09
N ILE A 492 0.37 -9.37 -17.55
CA ILE A 492 0.02 -10.57 -18.31
C ILE A 492 -1.39 -10.43 -18.88
N LEU A 493 -2.38 -10.10 -18.05
CA LEU A 493 -3.78 -10.00 -18.50
C LEU A 493 -3.97 -8.89 -19.55
N SER A 494 -3.31 -7.74 -19.36
CA SER A 494 -3.35 -6.67 -20.38
C SER A 494 -2.65 -7.04 -21.68
N ALA A 495 -1.54 -7.79 -21.62
CA ALA A 495 -0.83 -8.31 -22.79
C ALA A 495 -1.52 -9.51 -23.45
N ALA A 496 -2.39 -10.20 -22.71
CA ALA A 496 -3.15 -11.35 -23.17
C ALA A 496 -4.31 -10.94 -24.08
N TYR A 497 -4.88 -9.77 -23.80
CA TYR A 497 -6.04 -9.24 -24.49
C TYR A 497 -5.81 -9.05 -26.00
N GLN A 498 -6.74 -9.61 -26.78
CA GLN A 498 -6.93 -9.29 -28.19
C GLN A 498 -8.38 -8.90 -28.41
N LYS A 499 -8.64 -7.89 -29.27
CA LYS A 499 -10.01 -7.53 -29.64
C LYS A 499 -10.63 -8.72 -30.39
N PRO A 500 -11.75 -9.30 -29.90
CA PRO A 500 -12.40 -10.44 -30.55
C PRO A 500 -12.86 -10.06 -31.96
N LYS A 501 -12.76 -10.99 -32.92
CA LYS A 501 -13.13 -10.75 -34.32
C LYS A 501 -14.63 -10.98 -34.53
N GLN A 502 -15.22 -11.93 -33.80
CA GLN A 502 -16.65 -12.22 -33.77
C GLN A 502 -17.16 -12.28 -32.32
N ALA A 503 -18.47 -12.12 -32.14
CA ALA A 503 -19.11 -12.29 -30.84
C ALA A 503 -18.98 -13.78 -30.43
N GLY A 504 -18.34 -14.05 -29.29
CA GLY A 504 -18.05 -15.40 -28.79
C GLY A 504 -16.60 -15.86 -28.99
N ASP A 505 -15.77 -15.13 -29.73
CA ASP A 505 -14.34 -15.44 -29.80
C ASP A 505 -13.66 -15.14 -28.45
N ALA A 506 -12.72 -16.00 -28.04
CA ALA A 506 -11.88 -15.73 -26.87
C ALA A 506 -11.15 -14.38 -27.04
N PRO A 507 -11.18 -13.48 -26.04
CA PRO A 507 -10.49 -12.18 -26.09
C PRO A 507 -8.99 -12.33 -25.85
N LEU A 508 -8.39 -13.41 -26.35
CA LEU A 508 -7.01 -13.82 -26.11
C LEU A 508 -6.29 -14.08 -27.42
N THR A 509 -5.00 -13.74 -27.46
CA THR A 509 -4.15 -14.24 -28.56
C THR A 509 -3.96 -15.76 -28.44
N MET A 510 -3.75 -16.45 -29.56
CA MET A 510 -3.49 -17.91 -29.58
C MET A 510 -2.33 -18.35 -28.67
N LYS A 511 -1.31 -17.49 -28.49
CA LYS A 511 -0.19 -17.76 -27.57
C LYS A 511 -0.67 -17.85 -26.12
N TRP A 512 -1.52 -16.92 -25.71
CA TRP A 512 -2.02 -16.82 -24.34
C TRP A 512 -3.14 -17.84 -24.06
N LEU A 513 -3.96 -18.17 -25.06
CA LEU A 513 -4.91 -19.27 -24.97
C LEU A 513 -4.21 -20.60 -24.62
N LYS A 514 -3.21 -20.99 -25.43
CA LYS A 514 -2.39 -22.18 -25.18
C LYS A 514 -1.67 -22.14 -23.83
N PHE A 515 -1.31 -20.96 -23.35
CA PHE A 515 -0.65 -20.79 -22.06
C PHE A 515 -1.59 -21.11 -20.90
N PHE A 516 -2.83 -20.62 -20.94
CA PHE A 516 -3.83 -20.92 -19.90
C PHE A 516 -4.35 -22.36 -20.01
N GLU A 517 -4.54 -22.90 -21.22
CA GLU A 517 -4.90 -24.31 -21.44
C GLU A 517 -3.84 -25.26 -20.86
N ALA A 518 -2.55 -25.01 -21.15
CA ALA A 518 -1.47 -25.81 -20.61
C ALA A 518 -1.36 -25.73 -19.07
N HIS A 519 -1.74 -24.60 -18.47
CA HIS A 519 -1.85 -24.48 -17.02
C HIS A 519 -2.99 -25.33 -16.47
N ARG A 520 -4.19 -25.20 -17.06
CA ARG A 520 -5.39 -25.97 -16.69
C ARG A 520 -5.14 -27.47 -16.76
N ASP A 521 -4.56 -27.97 -17.85
CA ASP A 521 -4.27 -29.39 -18.04
C ASP A 521 -3.34 -29.94 -16.94
N LYS A 522 -2.26 -29.22 -16.62
CA LYS A 522 -1.33 -29.63 -15.57
C LYS A 522 -1.88 -29.46 -14.16
N SER A 523 -2.71 -28.45 -13.94
CA SER A 523 -3.41 -28.27 -12.66
C SER A 523 -4.36 -29.43 -12.39
N ARG A 524 -5.04 -29.92 -13.45
CA ARG A 524 -5.87 -31.13 -13.41
C ARG A 524 -5.03 -32.36 -13.11
N ASP A 525 -3.87 -32.52 -13.76
CA ASP A 525 -2.95 -33.65 -13.49
C ASP A 525 -2.42 -33.65 -12.04
N LEU A 526 -2.35 -32.47 -11.41
CA LEU A 526 -1.92 -32.29 -10.01
C LEU A 526 -3.08 -32.33 -8.99
N ASP A 527 -4.31 -32.65 -9.42
CA ASP A 527 -5.54 -32.65 -8.61
C ASP A 527 -5.80 -31.32 -7.87
N ARG A 528 -5.35 -30.20 -8.46
CA ARG A 528 -5.57 -28.86 -7.91
C ARG A 528 -6.85 -28.20 -8.38
N GLY A 529 -7.34 -28.63 -9.53
CA GLY A 529 -8.67 -28.31 -10.04
C GLY A 529 -8.66 -27.92 -11.51
N ASP A 530 -9.85 -27.88 -12.08
CA ASP A 530 -10.07 -27.61 -13.50
C ASP A 530 -10.43 -26.13 -13.72
N PHE A 531 -9.44 -25.26 -13.54
CA PHE A 531 -9.60 -23.81 -13.73
C PHE A 531 -8.38 -23.20 -14.42
N TYR A 532 -8.63 -22.20 -15.27
CA TYR A 532 -7.57 -21.43 -15.93
C TYR A 532 -6.83 -20.49 -14.97
N TYR A 533 -7.47 -20.15 -13.85
CA TYR A 533 -6.96 -19.21 -12.85
C TYR A 533 -7.66 -19.38 -11.50
N ASN A 534 -7.02 -18.92 -10.43
CA ASN A 534 -7.57 -18.98 -9.08
C ASN A 534 -8.94 -18.25 -8.98
N PRO A 535 -10.04 -18.93 -8.59
CA PRO A 535 -11.38 -18.34 -8.55
C PRO A 535 -11.53 -17.18 -7.56
N ARG A 536 -10.88 -17.28 -6.38
CA ARG A 536 -10.91 -16.22 -5.37
C ARG A 536 -10.25 -14.95 -5.91
N ARG A 537 -9.13 -15.09 -6.60
CA ARG A 537 -8.45 -13.96 -7.23
C ARG A 537 -9.28 -13.35 -8.37
N LEU A 538 -9.96 -14.17 -9.19
CA LEU A 538 -10.88 -13.67 -10.21
C LEU A 538 -12.03 -12.86 -9.61
N ASN A 539 -12.57 -13.27 -8.45
CA ASN A 539 -13.60 -12.49 -7.75
C ASN A 539 -13.07 -11.09 -7.38
N GLU A 540 -11.88 -11.03 -6.79
CA GLU A 540 -11.24 -9.74 -6.45
C GLU A 540 -11.04 -8.87 -7.70
N LEU A 541 -10.52 -9.45 -8.79
CA LEU A 541 -10.31 -8.73 -10.04
C LEU A 541 -11.62 -8.24 -10.67
N SER A 542 -12.67 -9.06 -10.68
CA SER A 542 -13.98 -8.66 -11.20
C SER A 542 -14.56 -7.48 -10.43
N ALA A 543 -14.34 -7.44 -9.10
CA ALA A 543 -14.78 -6.35 -8.25
C ALA A 543 -13.93 -5.09 -8.47
N ASP A 544 -12.59 -5.24 -8.53
CA ASP A 544 -11.65 -4.14 -8.77
C ASP A 544 -11.92 -3.45 -10.12
N PHE A 545 -12.33 -4.22 -11.14
CA PHE A 545 -12.57 -3.72 -12.49
C PHE A 545 -14.05 -3.50 -12.85
N ALA A 546 -14.98 -3.64 -11.90
CA ALA A 546 -16.41 -3.52 -12.15
C ALA A 546 -16.79 -2.14 -12.70
N GLU A 547 -16.24 -1.07 -12.12
CA GLU A 547 -16.63 0.33 -12.38
C GLU A 547 -15.61 1.14 -13.20
N THR A 548 -14.58 0.49 -13.73
CA THR A 548 -13.40 1.21 -14.23
C THR A 548 -13.60 1.81 -15.63
N ARG A 549 -13.15 3.06 -15.81
CA ARG A 549 -13.25 3.82 -17.07
C ARG A 549 -11.98 3.80 -17.92
N SER A 550 -10.88 3.23 -17.42
CA SER A 550 -9.61 3.17 -18.16
C SER A 550 -9.66 2.12 -19.27
N THR A 551 -9.06 2.42 -20.42
CA THR A 551 -8.93 1.47 -21.53
C THR A 551 -8.04 0.27 -21.19
N SER A 552 -7.03 0.42 -20.32
CA SER A 552 -6.23 -0.71 -19.81
C SER A 552 -7.08 -1.68 -19.02
N ASP A 553 -7.95 -1.13 -18.18
CA ASP A 553 -8.70 -1.87 -17.18
C ASP A 553 -9.88 -2.59 -17.84
N HIS A 554 -10.46 -1.99 -18.89
CA HIS A 554 -11.42 -2.68 -19.75
C HIS A 554 -10.81 -3.90 -20.47
N ARG A 555 -9.54 -3.84 -20.89
CA ARG A 555 -8.87 -5.00 -21.51
C ARG A 555 -8.68 -6.13 -20.52
N ILE A 556 -8.24 -5.79 -19.31
CA ILE A 556 -8.06 -6.76 -18.22
C ILE A 556 -9.41 -7.37 -17.85
N LYS A 557 -10.46 -6.54 -17.69
CA LYS A 557 -11.82 -6.99 -17.41
C LYS A 557 -12.30 -8.02 -18.42
N ALA A 558 -12.17 -7.75 -19.72
CA ALA A 558 -12.59 -8.70 -20.75
C ALA A 558 -11.88 -10.06 -20.66
N VAL A 559 -10.59 -10.07 -20.30
CA VAL A 559 -9.84 -11.32 -20.08
C VAL A 559 -10.29 -12.02 -18.79
N VAL A 560 -10.52 -11.26 -17.71
CA VAL A 560 -11.04 -11.79 -16.43
C VAL A 560 -12.41 -12.41 -16.62
N ASP A 561 -13.31 -11.73 -17.34
CA ASP A 561 -14.66 -12.21 -17.64
C ASP A 561 -14.58 -13.55 -18.41
N TRP A 562 -13.70 -13.65 -19.42
CA TRP A 562 -13.48 -14.91 -20.14
C TRP A 562 -12.86 -16.01 -19.27
N LEU A 563 -11.85 -15.69 -18.46
CA LEU A 563 -11.27 -16.65 -17.49
C LEU A 563 -12.32 -17.15 -16.48
N SER A 564 -13.37 -16.36 -16.27
CA SER A 564 -14.46 -16.64 -15.34
C SER A 564 -15.69 -17.29 -15.96
N GLU A 565 -15.73 -17.49 -17.29
CA GLU A 565 -16.92 -17.92 -18.04
C GLU A 565 -17.47 -19.24 -17.48
N ASP A 566 -16.61 -20.24 -17.27
CA ASP A 566 -16.96 -21.55 -16.72
C ASP A 566 -16.84 -21.62 -15.18
N LEU A 567 -16.64 -20.48 -14.49
CA LEU A 567 -16.39 -20.44 -13.05
C LEU A 567 -17.49 -19.68 -12.28
N VAL A 568 -17.68 -20.08 -11.03
CA VAL A 568 -18.57 -19.42 -10.07
C VAL A 568 -17.87 -18.19 -9.48
N VAL A 569 -17.78 -17.15 -10.30
CA VAL A 569 -17.14 -15.86 -9.99
C VAL A 569 -18.16 -14.73 -10.17
N GLY A 570 -18.05 -13.69 -9.34
CA GLY A 570 -18.91 -12.51 -9.35
C GLY A 570 -19.42 -12.14 -7.96
N SER A 571 -20.47 -11.32 -7.91
CA SER A 571 -21.21 -11.03 -6.68
C SER A 571 -21.80 -12.31 -6.08
N ILE A 572 -22.11 -12.29 -4.78
CA ILE A 572 -22.73 -13.46 -4.11
C ILE A 572 -23.99 -13.92 -4.83
N SER A 573 -24.82 -12.98 -5.30
CA SER A 573 -26.06 -13.27 -6.03
C SER A 573 -25.78 -13.99 -7.35
N GLU A 574 -24.82 -13.51 -8.15
CA GLU A 574 -24.43 -14.12 -9.43
C GLU A 574 -23.80 -15.49 -9.23
N ARG A 575 -22.98 -15.65 -8.18
CA ARG A 575 -22.40 -16.95 -7.82
C ARG A 575 -23.45 -17.96 -7.42
N LEU A 576 -24.43 -17.56 -6.61
CA LEU A 576 -25.56 -18.42 -6.25
C LEU A 576 -26.38 -18.84 -7.48
N GLU A 577 -26.62 -17.92 -8.40
CA GLU A 577 -27.33 -18.20 -9.65
C GLU A 577 -26.58 -19.22 -10.51
N LYS A 578 -25.26 -19.02 -10.73
CA LYS A 578 -24.41 -19.98 -11.44
C LYS A 578 -24.38 -21.35 -10.77
N ILE A 579 -24.32 -21.43 -9.44
CA ILE A 579 -24.35 -22.72 -8.73
C ILE A 579 -25.69 -23.44 -8.97
N VAL A 580 -26.81 -22.72 -8.97
CA VAL A 580 -28.13 -23.29 -9.24
C VAL A 580 -28.22 -23.84 -10.67
N GLU A 581 -27.67 -23.10 -11.65
CA GLU A 581 -27.58 -23.55 -13.04
C GLU A 581 -26.70 -24.81 -13.16
N LEU A 582 -25.49 -24.79 -12.59
CA LEU A 582 -24.57 -25.92 -12.60
C LEU A 582 -25.14 -27.16 -11.92
N TYR A 583 -25.90 -26.99 -10.85
CA TYR A 583 -26.54 -28.11 -10.18
C TYR A 583 -27.72 -28.66 -11.00
N SER A 584 -28.42 -27.82 -11.76
CA SER A 584 -29.46 -28.29 -12.69
C SER A 584 -28.83 -29.15 -13.80
N ASP A 585 -27.70 -28.72 -14.38
CA ASP A 585 -26.89 -29.51 -15.33
C ASP A 585 -26.39 -30.83 -14.69
N LEU A 586 -25.93 -30.79 -13.43
CA LEU A 586 -25.55 -32.01 -12.70
C LEU A 586 -26.71 -33.02 -12.62
N GLN A 587 -27.93 -32.57 -12.33
CA GLN A 587 -29.09 -33.46 -12.25
C GLN A 587 -29.41 -34.13 -13.59
N GLU A 588 -29.28 -33.40 -14.69
CA GLU A 588 -29.46 -33.95 -16.04
C GLU A 588 -28.38 -34.99 -16.35
N ARG A 589 -27.12 -34.70 -16.05
CA ARG A 589 -25.97 -35.60 -16.26
C ARG A 589 -26.01 -36.87 -15.40
N GLU A 590 -26.36 -36.74 -14.12
CA GLU A 590 -26.55 -37.90 -13.24
C GLU A 590 -27.69 -38.81 -13.75
N GLY A 591 -28.72 -38.22 -14.37
CA GLY A 591 -29.80 -38.97 -15.03
C GLY A 591 -29.36 -39.72 -16.30
N CYS A 592 -28.27 -39.29 -16.95
CA CYS A 592 -27.71 -39.90 -18.15
C CYS A 592 -26.49 -40.82 -17.87
N GLU A 593 -26.16 -41.09 -16.60
CA GLU A 593 -24.98 -41.87 -16.18
C GLU A 593 -23.64 -41.32 -16.74
N ASP A 594 -23.52 -39.99 -16.88
CA ASP A 594 -22.31 -39.34 -17.36
C ASP A 594 -21.14 -39.55 -16.37
N PRO A 595 -19.99 -40.12 -16.80
CA PRO A 595 -18.81 -40.29 -15.93
C PRO A 595 -18.29 -38.96 -15.34
N ASP A 596 -18.55 -37.83 -15.98
CA ASP A 596 -18.10 -36.51 -15.50
C ASP A 596 -19.01 -35.93 -14.39
N ALA A 597 -20.18 -36.53 -14.15
CA ALA A 597 -21.14 -36.05 -13.13
C ALA A 597 -20.52 -36.02 -11.72
N GLN A 598 -19.70 -37.02 -11.36
CA GLN A 598 -19.07 -37.07 -10.05
C GLN A 598 -18.02 -35.96 -9.87
N SER A 599 -17.30 -35.60 -10.94
CA SER A 599 -16.35 -34.48 -10.94
C SER A 599 -17.08 -33.15 -10.75
N LEU A 600 -18.17 -32.94 -11.50
CA LEU A 600 -19.02 -31.76 -11.38
C LEU A 600 -19.64 -31.63 -9.99
N ARG A 601 -20.08 -32.73 -9.38
CA ARG A 601 -20.59 -32.76 -8.00
C ARG A 601 -19.54 -32.27 -6.98
N ARG A 602 -18.33 -32.82 -7.02
CA ARG A 602 -17.23 -32.37 -6.13
C ARG A 602 -16.91 -30.88 -6.34
N ARG A 603 -17.02 -30.41 -7.57
CA ARG A 603 -16.82 -28.99 -7.91
C ARG A 603 -17.91 -28.10 -7.29
N ILE A 604 -19.17 -28.50 -7.39
CA ILE A 604 -20.30 -27.81 -6.77
C ILE A 604 -20.17 -27.79 -5.24
N GLU A 605 -19.78 -28.90 -4.62
CA GLU A 605 -19.53 -28.99 -3.17
C GLU A 605 -18.52 -27.94 -2.69
N ARG A 606 -17.38 -27.82 -3.40
CA ARG A 606 -16.35 -26.81 -3.09
C ARG A 606 -16.89 -25.40 -3.28
N PHE A 607 -17.59 -25.12 -4.38
CA PHE A 607 -18.15 -23.79 -4.64
C PHE A 607 -19.19 -23.37 -3.62
N ILE A 608 -20.00 -24.30 -3.11
CA ILE A 608 -20.96 -24.01 -2.04
C ILE A 608 -20.22 -23.71 -0.73
N ASP A 609 -19.19 -24.48 -0.37
CA ASP A 609 -18.40 -24.23 0.83
C ASP A 609 -17.70 -22.86 0.78
N ASP A 610 -17.09 -22.51 -0.36
CA ASP A 610 -16.48 -21.19 -0.57
C ASP A 610 -17.53 -20.07 -0.47
N LEU A 611 -18.71 -20.29 -1.06
CA LEU A 611 -19.79 -19.30 -1.03
C LEU A 611 -20.35 -19.11 0.38
N ILE A 612 -20.51 -20.19 1.16
CA ILE A 612 -20.95 -20.13 2.56
C ILE A 612 -19.91 -19.37 3.39
N PHE A 613 -18.62 -19.62 3.16
CA PHE A 613 -17.56 -18.88 3.83
C PHE A 613 -17.63 -17.38 3.52
N ASP A 614 -17.71 -17.01 2.24
CA ASP A 614 -17.78 -15.60 1.81
C ASP A 614 -19.04 -14.90 2.31
N PHE A 615 -20.19 -15.59 2.27
CA PHE A 615 -21.47 -15.06 2.77
C PHE A 615 -21.42 -14.83 4.29
N ARG A 616 -20.74 -15.72 5.03
CA ARG A 616 -20.54 -15.57 6.48
C ARG A 616 -19.70 -14.34 6.81
N GLU A 617 -18.57 -14.15 6.14
CA GLU A 617 -17.66 -13.02 6.36
C GLU A 617 -18.23 -11.68 5.85
N MET A 618 -19.16 -11.71 4.90
CA MET A 618 -19.73 -10.48 4.32
C MET A 618 -20.54 -9.68 5.36
N PRO A 619 -20.30 -8.36 5.48
CA PRO A 619 -21.14 -7.47 6.30
C PRO A 619 -22.60 -7.50 5.86
N SER A 620 -23.51 -7.47 6.83
CA SER A 620 -24.96 -7.44 6.64
C SER A 620 -25.44 -6.39 5.63
N ASP A 621 -24.83 -5.22 5.62
CA ASP A 621 -25.16 -4.10 4.74
C ASP A 621 -24.84 -4.36 3.25
N LYS A 622 -23.96 -5.33 2.96
CA LYS A 622 -23.62 -5.72 1.58
C LYS A 622 -24.47 -6.90 1.08
N LEU A 623 -25.20 -7.57 1.97
CA LEU A 623 -26.08 -8.67 1.60
C LEU A 623 -27.42 -8.14 1.10
N THR A 624 -27.65 -8.26 -0.20
CA THR A 624 -28.89 -7.80 -0.82
C THR A 624 -30.02 -8.82 -0.65
N GLN A 625 -31.28 -8.36 -0.70
CA GLN A 625 -32.45 -9.25 -0.73
C GLN A 625 -32.35 -10.28 -1.88
N ALA A 626 -31.77 -9.89 -3.02
CA ALA A 626 -31.51 -10.77 -4.14
C ALA A 626 -30.61 -11.96 -3.75
N ALA A 627 -29.55 -11.73 -2.97
CA ALA A 627 -28.67 -12.80 -2.49
C ALA A 627 -29.44 -13.81 -1.62
N PHE A 628 -30.29 -13.33 -0.70
CA PHE A 628 -31.12 -14.22 0.13
C PHE A 628 -32.14 -15.02 -0.68
N LYS A 629 -32.78 -14.40 -1.69
CA LYS A 629 -33.71 -15.10 -2.59
C LYS A 629 -32.99 -16.20 -3.37
N ARG A 630 -31.80 -15.93 -3.91
CA ARG A 630 -30.99 -16.93 -4.63
C ARG A 630 -30.47 -18.04 -3.71
N LEU A 631 -30.12 -17.72 -2.46
CA LEU A 631 -29.75 -18.75 -1.47
C LEU A 631 -30.96 -19.63 -1.14
N SER A 632 -32.15 -19.04 -1.01
CA SER A 632 -33.41 -19.78 -0.83
C SER A 632 -33.69 -20.72 -2.01
N GLN A 633 -33.44 -20.26 -3.24
CA GLN A 633 -33.51 -21.07 -4.46
C GLN A 633 -32.53 -22.24 -4.41
N LEU A 634 -31.27 -21.99 -4.06
CA LEU A 634 -30.24 -23.03 -3.95
C LEU A 634 -30.65 -24.11 -2.95
N LEU A 635 -31.05 -23.71 -1.73
CA LEU A 635 -31.50 -24.62 -0.68
C LEU A 635 -32.73 -25.45 -1.09
N PHE A 636 -33.62 -24.87 -1.90
CA PHE A 636 -34.76 -25.56 -2.47
C PHE A 636 -34.32 -26.63 -3.49
N VAL A 637 -33.44 -26.25 -4.42
CA VAL A 637 -33.01 -27.12 -5.51
C VAL A 637 -32.17 -28.32 -4.99
N ILE A 638 -31.32 -28.10 -3.98
CA ILE A 638 -30.48 -29.15 -3.39
C ILE A 638 -31.17 -29.98 -2.30
N GLU A 639 -32.47 -29.76 -2.00
CA GLU A 639 -33.19 -30.41 -0.90
C GLU A 639 -33.15 -31.95 -0.97
N LYS A 640 -33.24 -32.50 -2.18
CA LYS A 640 -33.34 -33.95 -2.37
C LYS A 640 -32.00 -34.67 -2.30
N ASP A 641 -30.90 -33.95 -2.42
CA ASP A 641 -29.56 -34.51 -2.54
C ASP A 641 -28.92 -34.71 -1.16
N ARG A 642 -28.65 -35.98 -0.82
CA ARG A 642 -28.01 -36.35 0.45
C ARG A 642 -26.51 -36.06 0.48
N GLY A 643 -25.85 -35.99 -0.67
CA GLY A 643 -24.44 -35.65 -0.75
C GLY A 643 -24.13 -34.23 -0.29
N LEU A 644 -25.12 -33.33 -0.40
CA LEU A 644 -25.00 -31.92 -0.02
C LEU A 644 -25.58 -31.60 1.37
N ASP A 645 -25.93 -32.60 2.17
CA ASP A 645 -26.54 -32.39 3.49
C ASP A 645 -25.62 -31.58 4.44
N VAL A 646 -24.30 -31.77 4.34
CA VAL A 646 -23.31 -31.04 5.17
C VAL A 646 -23.31 -29.55 4.83
N GLN A 647 -23.22 -29.21 3.54
CA GLN A 647 -23.21 -27.85 3.03
C GLN A 647 -24.55 -27.16 3.32
N ARG A 648 -25.67 -27.88 3.14
CA ARG A 648 -27.01 -27.39 3.46
C ARG A 648 -27.17 -27.06 4.93
N ASN A 649 -26.72 -27.95 5.83
CA ASN A 649 -26.73 -27.69 7.26
C ASN A 649 -25.88 -26.46 7.61
N ARG A 650 -24.67 -26.35 7.05
CA ARG A 650 -23.82 -25.15 7.24
C ARG A 650 -24.51 -23.87 6.77
N ALA A 651 -25.21 -23.90 5.64
CA ALA A 651 -25.98 -22.76 5.15
C ALA A 651 -27.14 -22.38 6.09
N PHE A 652 -27.84 -23.35 6.70
CA PHE A 652 -28.84 -23.06 7.74
C PHE A 652 -28.22 -22.40 8.96
N TRP A 653 -27.14 -22.97 9.51
CA TRP A 653 -26.43 -22.39 10.65
C TRP A 653 -25.96 -20.96 10.36
N MET A 654 -25.44 -20.72 9.15
CA MET A 654 -25.03 -19.39 8.71
C MET A 654 -26.20 -18.39 8.67
N LEU A 655 -27.38 -18.81 8.22
CA LEU A 655 -28.58 -17.96 8.21
C LEU A 655 -29.00 -17.57 9.63
N GLY A 656 -28.88 -18.48 10.61
CA GLY A 656 -29.17 -18.17 12.02
C GLY A 656 -28.20 -17.16 12.65
N ASP A 657 -26.94 -17.14 12.19
CA ASP A 657 -25.94 -16.15 12.61
C ASP A 657 -26.24 -14.74 12.03
N LYS A 658 -27.03 -14.62 10.96
CA LYS A 658 -27.41 -13.34 10.33
C LYS A 658 -28.77 -12.91 10.88
N ALA A 659 -28.76 -12.09 11.94
CA ALA A 659 -29.98 -11.55 12.57
C ALA A 659 -30.68 -10.49 11.69
N GLU A 660 -31.19 -10.92 10.54
CA GLU A 660 -31.80 -10.10 9.49
C GLU A 660 -33.17 -10.64 9.07
N LEU A 661 -34.09 -9.75 8.69
CA LEU A 661 -35.44 -10.13 8.29
C LEU A 661 -35.43 -11.03 7.04
N ASN A 662 -34.52 -10.78 6.11
CA ASN A 662 -34.39 -11.59 4.90
C ASN A 662 -33.89 -13.01 5.20
N ALA A 663 -32.95 -13.17 6.14
CA ALA A 663 -32.52 -14.50 6.60
C ALA A 663 -33.69 -15.28 7.24
N ALA A 664 -34.46 -14.61 8.10
CA ALA A 664 -35.66 -15.17 8.72
C ALA A 664 -36.71 -15.59 7.68
N ARG A 665 -36.90 -14.80 6.61
CA ARG A 665 -37.77 -15.13 5.49
C ARG A 665 -37.33 -16.39 4.75
N VAL A 666 -36.03 -16.57 4.49
CA VAL A 666 -35.49 -17.81 3.89
C VAL A 666 -35.82 -19.02 4.78
N LEU A 667 -35.57 -18.92 6.08
CA LEU A 667 -35.83 -20.00 7.04
C LEU A 667 -37.33 -20.32 7.16
N ALA A 668 -38.18 -19.30 7.28
CA ALA A 668 -39.63 -19.46 7.33
C ALA A 668 -40.18 -20.16 6.08
N GLY A 669 -39.68 -19.79 4.90
CA GLY A 669 -40.03 -20.43 3.63
C GLY A 669 -39.71 -21.92 3.52
N ARG A 670 -38.94 -22.49 4.46
CA ARG A 670 -38.70 -23.94 4.58
C ARG A 670 -39.69 -24.67 5.49
N ILE A 671 -40.34 -23.92 6.39
CA ILE A 671 -41.24 -24.47 7.42
C ILE A 671 -42.69 -24.44 6.93
N ILE A 672 -43.09 -23.37 6.23
CA ILE A 672 -44.47 -23.10 5.83
C ILE A 672 -44.77 -23.54 4.40
N ASP A 673 -46.06 -23.68 4.07
CA ASP A 673 -46.51 -23.92 2.70
C ASP A 673 -46.66 -22.62 1.89
N GLY A 674 -46.69 -22.75 0.56
CA GLY A 674 -46.80 -21.60 -0.35
C GLY A 674 -48.11 -20.82 -0.20
N ALA A 675 -49.20 -21.48 0.19
CA ALA A 675 -50.51 -20.84 0.36
C ALA A 675 -50.55 -19.92 1.62
N GLN A 676 -49.79 -20.28 2.66
CA GLN A 676 -49.66 -19.52 3.90
C GLN A 676 -48.55 -18.47 3.82
N ALA A 677 -47.63 -18.60 2.88
CA ALA A 677 -46.39 -17.84 2.82
C ALA A 677 -46.57 -16.33 2.69
N ALA A 678 -47.50 -15.85 1.87
CA ALA A 678 -47.76 -14.41 1.70
C ALA A 678 -48.09 -13.75 3.05
N GLY A 679 -49.01 -14.36 3.80
CA GLY A 679 -49.43 -13.87 5.12
C GLY A 679 -48.30 -13.94 6.16
N VAL A 680 -47.53 -15.03 6.18
CA VAL A 680 -46.47 -15.26 7.17
C VAL A 680 -45.23 -14.39 6.90
N MET A 681 -44.79 -14.29 5.65
CA MET A 681 -43.56 -13.59 5.29
C MET A 681 -43.75 -12.07 5.18
N SER A 682 -45.00 -11.61 5.25
CA SER A 682 -45.38 -10.20 5.08
C SER A 682 -44.84 -9.64 3.76
N VAL A 683 -45.09 -10.36 2.66
CA VAL A 683 -44.73 -9.99 1.28
C VAL A 683 -45.96 -10.17 0.39
N ALA A 684 -45.96 -9.49 -0.76
CA ALA A 684 -47.04 -9.65 -1.72
C ALA A 684 -47.07 -11.09 -2.28
N GLU A 685 -48.26 -11.57 -2.66
CA GLU A 685 -48.47 -12.96 -3.08
C GLU A 685 -47.68 -13.33 -4.34
N ASP A 686 -47.50 -12.37 -5.26
CA ASP A 686 -46.64 -12.48 -6.43
C ASP A 686 -45.15 -12.55 -6.06
N GLU A 687 -44.72 -11.90 -4.98
CA GLU A 687 -43.35 -11.94 -4.49
C GLU A 687 -42.99 -13.27 -3.81
N VAL A 688 -43.96 -13.98 -3.21
CA VAL A 688 -43.74 -15.27 -2.52
C VAL A 688 -43.00 -16.28 -3.40
N GLN A 689 -43.34 -16.34 -4.68
CA GLN A 689 -42.73 -17.28 -5.62
C GLN A 689 -41.22 -17.03 -5.78
N SER A 690 -40.79 -15.77 -5.70
CA SER A 690 -39.36 -15.41 -5.78
C SER A 690 -38.52 -15.87 -4.58
N TRP A 691 -39.18 -16.28 -3.49
CA TRP A 691 -38.53 -16.85 -2.30
C TRP A 691 -38.46 -18.38 -2.34
N TYR A 692 -38.96 -19.03 -3.39
CA TYR A 692 -38.93 -20.49 -3.58
C TYR A 692 -39.52 -21.25 -2.38
N VAL A 693 -40.64 -20.74 -1.85
CA VAL A 693 -41.29 -21.28 -0.66
C VAL A 693 -41.87 -22.64 -0.96
N LYS A 694 -41.40 -23.65 -0.21
CA LYS A 694 -41.98 -24.98 -0.23
C LYS A 694 -41.69 -25.63 1.11
N ARG A 695 -42.77 -26.12 1.73
CA ARG A 695 -42.70 -26.92 2.96
C ARG A 695 -41.77 -28.11 2.71
N GLN A 696 -40.60 -28.11 3.36
CA GLN A 696 -39.61 -29.17 3.16
C GLN A 696 -40.13 -30.50 3.69
N GLY A 697 -39.86 -31.56 2.93
CA GLY A 697 -40.32 -32.91 3.27
C GLY A 697 -39.59 -33.52 4.47
N ARG A 698 -38.32 -33.16 4.68
CA ARG A 698 -37.46 -33.74 5.73
C ARG A 698 -37.69 -33.06 7.09
N GLN A 699 -37.87 -33.84 8.14
CA GLN A 699 -38.07 -33.31 9.51
C GLN A 699 -36.83 -32.59 10.02
N ILE A 700 -35.63 -33.12 9.72
CA ILE A 700 -34.35 -32.57 10.17
C ILE A 700 -34.17 -31.12 9.71
N ASP A 701 -34.50 -30.81 8.45
CA ASP A 701 -34.33 -29.46 7.93
C ASP A 701 -35.34 -28.47 8.53
N ARG A 702 -36.57 -28.93 8.79
CA ARG A 702 -37.58 -28.12 9.49
C ARG A 702 -37.12 -27.82 10.92
N THR A 703 -36.56 -28.80 11.60
CA THR A 703 -35.98 -28.62 12.94
C THR A 703 -34.81 -27.65 12.89
N ALA A 704 -33.88 -27.82 11.96
CA ALA A 704 -32.75 -26.90 11.79
C ALA A 704 -33.22 -25.47 11.48
N ALA A 705 -34.13 -25.30 10.51
CA ALA A 705 -34.66 -23.99 10.16
C ALA A 705 -35.37 -23.31 11.34
N LEU A 706 -36.14 -24.08 12.12
CA LEU A 706 -36.80 -23.59 13.33
C LEU A 706 -35.79 -23.19 14.41
N GLU A 707 -34.79 -24.03 14.69
CA GLU A 707 -33.72 -23.73 15.65
C GLU A 707 -32.98 -22.43 15.29
N GLN A 708 -32.64 -22.26 14.02
CA GLN A 708 -31.95 -21.05 13.56
C GLN A 708 -32.89 -19.82 13.59
N LEU A 709 -34.18 -19.99 13.28
CA LEU A 709 -35.16 -18.92 13.39
C LEU A 709 -35.37 -18.47 14.85
N VAL A 710 -35.36 -19.41 15.80
CA VAL A 710 -35.33 -19.12 17.25
C VAL A 710 -34.05 -18.37 17.61
N GLY A 711 -32.90 -18.77 17.04
CA GLY A 711 -31.63 -18.06 17.20
C GLY A 711 -31.73 -16.59 16.80
N ILE A 712 -32.31 -16.32 15.62
CA ILE A 712 -32.58 -14.94 15.16
C ILE A 712 -33.56 -14.25 16.11
N PHE A 713 -34.59 -14.93 16.61
CA PHE A 713 -35.55 -14.34 17.54
C PHE A 713 -34.90 -13.87 18.82
N VAL A 714 -34.10 -14.73 19.45
CA VAL A 714 -33.34 -14.38 20.67
C VAL A 714 -32.37 -13.24 20.38
N ALA A 715 -31.72 -13.25 19.21
CA ALA A 715 -30.84 -12.16 18.77
C ALA A 715 -31.58 -10.89 18.31
N SER A 716 -32.90 -10.94 18.14
CA SER A 716 -33.72 -9.78 17.76
C SER A 716 -34.26 -9.04 18.98
N GLU A 717 -34.23 -9.68 20.15
CA GLU A 717 -34.59 -9.02 21.40
C GLU A 717 -33.62 -7.87 21.67
N PRO A 718 -34.13 -6.70 22.11
CA PRO A 718 -33.27 -5.56 22.37
C PRO A 718 -32.28 -5.92 23.47
N ALA A 719 -31.01 -6.04 23.11
CA ALA A 719 -29.93 -6.10 24.08
C ALA A 719 -30.02 -4.85 24.98
N THR A 720 -29.72 -5.02 26.27
CA THR A 720 -29.67 -3.88 27.19
C THR A 720 -28.67 -2.84 26.68
N ALA A 721 -28.83 -1.58 27.09
CA ALA A 721 -27.86 -0.53 26.74
C ALA A 721 -26.43 -0.95 27.10
N ASP A 722 -26.26 -1.61 28.25
CA ASP A 722 -24.99 -2.17 28.72
C ASP A 722 -24.45 -3.28 27.82
N ASP A 723 -25.31 -4.19 27.33
CA ASP A 723 -24.91 -5.25 26.41
C ASP A 723 -24.52 -4.67 25.04
N GLN A 724 -25.20 -3.63 24.56
CA GLN A 724 -24.83 -2.89 23.34
C GLN A 724 -23.51 -2.13 23.51
N GLU A 725 -23.29 -1.48 24.65
CA GLU A 725 -22.04 -0.79 24.95
C GLU A 725 -20.88 -1.78 25.08
N ALA A 726 -21.10 -2.89 25.79
CA ALA A 726 -20.11 -3.96 25.91
C ALA A 726 -19.79 -4.59 24.54
N TYR A 727 -20.79 -4.73 23.67
CA TYR A 727 -20.60 -5.24 22.32
C TYR A 727 -19.82 -4.27 21.44
N ALA A 728 -20.19 -2.98 21.46
CA ALA A 728 -19.46 -1.93 20.75
C ALA A 728 -18.02 -1.83 21.25
N ARG A 729 -17.80 -1.97 22.57
CA ARG A 729 -16.48 -2.01 23.19
C ARG A 729 -15.68 -3.23 22.75
N LEU A 730 -16.29 -4.42 22.75
CA LEU A 730 -15.60 -5.64 22.32
C LEU A 730 -15.36 -5.68 20.81
N LEU A 731 -16.22 -5.11 19.97
CA LEU A 731 -15.95 -4.91 18.55
C LEU A 731 -14.81 -3.92 18.33
N LYS A 732 -14.81 -2.81 19.06
CA LYS A 732 -13.73 -1.81 19.05
C LYS A 732 -12.42 -2.40 19.58
N ASP A 733 -12.49 -3.33 20.52
CA ASP A 733 -11.33 -4.07 21.01
C ASP A 733 -10.91 -5.15 20.01
N ALA A 734 -11.85 -5.82 19.35
CA ALA A 734 -11.58 -6.83 18.32
C ALA A 734 -10.93 -6.23 17.08
N SER A 735 -11.32 -5.01 16.69
CA SER A 735 -10.65 -4.28 15.62
C SER A 735 -9.24 -3.87 16.03
N LYS A 736 -8.99 -3.61 17.32
CA LYS A 736 -7.68 -3.14 17.83
C LYS A 736 -6.72 -4.24 18.23
N LYS A 737 -7.20 -5.42 18.60
CA LYS A 737 -6.41 -6.53 19.12
C LYS A 737 -7.17 -7.83 18.98
N ARG A 738 -6.43 -8.94 18.86
CA ARG A 738 -7.03 -10.27 18.97
C ARG A 738 -7.68 -10.41 20.34
N LEU A 739 -8.99 -10.61 20.35
CA LEU A 739 -9.76 -10.82 21.58
C LEU A 739 -9.23 -12.05 22.31
N SER A 740 -9.17 -11.98 23.64
CA SER A 740 -8.89 -13.17 24.46
C SER A 740 -9.96 -14.24 24.21
N VAL A 741 -9.68 -15.51 24.47
CA VAL A 741 -10.70 -16.59 24.31
C VAL A 741 -11.97 -16.27 25.13
N ALA A 742 -11.82 -15.66 26.30
CA ALA A 742 -12.93 -15.20 27.12
C ALA A 742 -13.72 -14.07 26.45
N ASP A 743 -13.03 -13.08 25.87
CA ASP A 743 -13.67 -11.96 25.16
C ASP A 743 -14.33 -12.40 23.85
N GLN A 744 -13.75 -13.38 23.14
CA GLN A 744 -14.38 -13.99 21.96
C GLN A 744 -15.67 -14.70 22.36
N LYS A 745 -15.64 -15.49 23.44
CA LYS A 745 -16.83 -16.11 24.01
C LYS A 745 -17.86 -15.06 24.44
N ARG A 746 -17.42 -13.95 25.05
CA ARG A 746 -18.30 -12.86 25.46
C ARG A 746 -18.91 -12.11 24.27
N LEU A 747 -18.12 -11.83 23.24
CA LEU A 747 -18.60 -11.22 22.00
C LEU A 747 -19.64 -12.11 21.33
N ALA A 748 -19.38 -13.42 21.24
CA ALA A 748 -20.34 -14.39 20.74
C ALA A 748 -21.62 -14.44 21.61
N GLN A 749 -21.48 -14.38 22.94
CA GLN A 749 -22.62 -14.30 23.86
C GLN A 749 -23.44 -13.02 23.66
N LEU A 750 -22.80 -11.86 23.47
CA LEU A 750 -23.48 -10.59 23.24
C LEU A 750 -24.20 -10.57 21.89
N ARG A 751 -23.60 -11.12 20.82
CA ARG A 751 -24.29 -11.32 19.54
C ARG A 751 -25.56 -12.17 19.70
N ARG A 752 -25.46 -13.26 20.48
CA ARG A 752 -26.63 -14.10 20.78
C ARG A 752 -27.72 -13.37 21.55
N LYS A 753 -27.38 -12.36 22.35
CA LYS A 753 -28.33 -11.49 23.05
C LYS A 753 -28.88 -10.35 22.18
N GLY A 754 -28.51 -10.30 20.90
CA GLY A 754 -28.97 -9.25 19.99
C GLY A 754 -28.20 -7.93 20.06
N ALA A 755 -27.01 -7.94 20.67
CA ALA A 755 -26.13 -6.79 20.58
C ALA A 755 -25.54 -6.69 19.16
N GLY A 756 -25.69 -5.52 18.53
CA GLY A 756 -25.30 -5.29 17.14
C GLY A 756 -26.33 -5.63 16.05
N THR A 757 -27.53 -6.08 16.43
CA THR A 757 -28.60 -6.37 15.47
C THR A 757 -29.10 -5.09 14.80
N LYS A 758 -29.17 -5.07 13.46
CA LYS A 758 -29.46 -3.87 12.65
C LYS A 758 -30.94 -3.73 12.23
N MET A 759 -31.85 -4.58 12.71
CA MET A 759 -33.27 -4.47 12.33
C MET A 759 -33.84 -3.12 12.77
N THR A 760 -34.46 -2.41 11.83
CA THR A 760 -35.31 -1.27 12.16
C THR A 760 -36.50 -1.72 13.00
N ALA A 761 -37.13 -0.79 13.75
CA ALA A 761 -38.31 -1.13 14.54
C ALA A 761 -39.44 -1.75 13.68
N ALA A 762 -39.58 -1.30 12.43
CA ALA A 762 -40.53 -1.85 11.47
C ALA A 762 -40.17 -3.27 11.03
N GLU A 763 -38.89 -3.54 10.76
CA GLU A 763 -38.41 -4.89 10.43
C GLU A 763 -38.52 -5.85 11.60
N LEU A 764 -38.23 -5.39 12.82
CA LEU A 764 -38.36 -6.18 14.04
C LEU A 764 -39.81 -6.58 14.29
N ASP A 765 -40.74 -5.64 14.13
CA ASP A 765 -42.16 -5.92 14.26
C ASP A 765 -42.63 -6.92 13.18
N THR A 766 -42.20 -6.71 11.93
CA THR A 766 -42.45 -7.65 10.83
C THR A 766 -41.90 -9.05 11.14
N PHE A 767 -40.68 -9.12 11.67
CA PHE A 767 -40.04 -10.36 12.07
C PHE A 767 -40.80 -11.05 13.21
N LYS A 768 -41.24 -10.32 14.25
CA LYS A 768 -42.03 -10.89 15.37
C LYS A 768 -43.35 -11.48 14.89
N ARG A 769 -44.04 -10.80 13.97
CA ARG A 769 -45.27 -11.31 13.33
C ARG A 769 -44.99 -12.58 12.53
N LEU A 770 -43.91 -12.59 11.74
CA LEU A 770 -43.45 -13.76 11.00
C LEU A 770 -43.16 -14.93 11.95
N TYR A 771 -42.37 -14.71 12.99
CA TYR A 771 -42.00 -15.74 13.98
C TYR A 771 -43.23 -16.30 14.70
N SER A 772 -44.11 -15.44 15.21
CA SER A 772 -45.36 -15.84 15.86
C SER A 772 -46.24 -16.69 14.95
N SER A 773 -46.35 -16.30 13.68
CA SER A 773 -47.13 -17.02 12.68
C SER A 773 -46.54 -18.41 12.38
N VAL A 774 -45.22 -18.49 12.21
CA VAL A 774 -44.51 -19.77 12.02
C VAL A 774 -44.66 -20.67 13.25
N ALA A 775 -44.46 -20.14 14.46
CA ALA A 775 -44.60 -20.89 15.71
C ALA A 775 -46.02 -21.43 15.89
N GLY A 776 -47.05 -20.62 15.58
CA GLY A 776 -48.44 -21.05 15.61
C GLY A 776 -48.76 -22.17 14.62
N ILE A 777 -48.11 -22.19 13.44
CA ILE A 777 -48.25 -23.28 12.47
C ILE A 777 -47.58 -24.55 13.00
N VAL A 778 -46.36 -24.45 13.54
CA VAL A 778 -45.60 -25.60 14.06
C VAL A 778 -46.30 -26.24 15.26
N ILE A 779 -46.91 -25.47 16.16
CA ILE A 779 -47.66 -26.01 17.32
C ILE A 779 -48.92 -26.76 16.88
N LYS A 780 -49.55 -26.35 15.77
CA LYS A 780 -50.77 -26.97 15.24
C LYS A 780 -50.50 -28.24 14.43
N SER A 781 -49.30 -28.39 13.88
CA SER A 781 -48.89 -29.53 13.05
C SER A 781 -48.25 -30.62 13.87
#